data_AF-A0A9P4TLC2-F1
#
_entry.id   AF-A0A9P4TLC2-F1
#
_cell.length_a   1.000
_cell.length_b   1.000
_cell.length_c   1.000
_cell.angle_alpha   90.00
_cell.angle_beta   90.00
_cell.angle_gamma   90.00
#
_symmetry.space_group_name_H-M   'P 1'
#
loop_
_entity.id
_entity.type
_entity.pdbx_description
1 polymer ?
#
loop_
_entity_poly.entity_id
_entity_poly.type
_entity_poly.pdbx_seq_one_letter_code
_entity_poly.pdbx_strand_id
1 'polypeptide(L)'
;MQGVVRAGARAAARSSRQIVAASGRRHLPRALVASTTPSRLYTTGDGQKSSVYAAFLNLLASASSRREVDQYLGQFRSVKPHQFAVVKVGGAILTDHLDELCFALQQLHAIGLYPIIVHGAGPQMNQTLLDSGVEPDFIDGIRVTDKKTLGIARKLFLEANMDLVMTLKRNWGVPARPITAGALQADYLDKEKWKYVGNITKINPRAIMDAIENKELPILCSMAETEDGQILNVNADVVAAALARQFEPMKVIYLSEKGGLFNAETGKLISHINLEGEYDSYLKQPWVRYGTKLKIVEAKKLLDGLPRTSSVAITHPQNLGKELFTHTGGGTLIRNGGSVKEVSKFEDLDIDALSQALAREHGGAEATNAVKQYIENLKSRPFEAFFDDAMGVVAIVYPPGKDGEFAQLSTFTTTKDAFLTNVSDLVFERMKQKFPKMYWVVESQEQNLVKWNLEKTDGFLRREKEIFCWWGSAESSEIFGLLENYSKQGRSILKDSLESQFRRAADFVAGLKQGQQARSYSTMAASRTMGQSARPSLRQNRIAPAASRGFATSASRSQDSTNPNPPYGNKFASKDYPSKVALIGARGYTGQALIDLLNKHPNMDLRHVSSRELNGQKLEGYTKRQITYENLSPDDVEALAKKGEVDCWVMALPNGVCKPFVEAIERSGNEQSVIVDLSADYRFDDNWTYGLPELVPRRKLDGATRIANPGCYATAAQLGIAPLLDFIGGQPTVFGVSGYSGAGTKPSPKNDVNNLTNNLIPYSLVDHIHEREISRQLGTDVAFIPHVAVWFQGIHHTISIPLNRTMTSRDIRNLYQDRYAGEKLVKIVGESPLVKNISGKHGVEIGGFAVHSSGKRVVINATIDNLLKGAATQCLQNMNLALGYAEFEGIPY
;
A
#
# COMPACT_ATOMS: atom_id res chain seq x y z
N MET A 1 39.40 24.77 57.29
CA MET A 1 40.14 23.80 58.12
C MET A 1 40.30 22.53 57.30
N GLN A 2 41.49 22.33 56.70
CA GLN A 2 42.41 21.19 56.94
C GLN A 2 41.72 19.82 56.73
N GLY A 3 41.96 19.10 55.62
CA GLY A 3 43.11 18.22 55.40
C GLY A 3 42.66 16.77 55.71
N VAL A 4 43.01 15.69 55.00
CA VAL A 4 44.28 15.30 54.39
C VAL A 4 44.05 14.13 53.41
N VAL A 5 44.86 14.17 52.35
CA VAL A 5 45.17 13.21 51.30
C VAL A 5 45.75 11.88 51.83
N ARG A 6 45.45 10.71 51.23
CA ARG A 6 46.46 9.84 50.59
C ARG A 6 45.94 8.52 50.02
N ALA A 7 46.35 8.34 48.77
CA ALA A 7 46.33 7.12 47.98
C ALA A 7 47.41 6.12 48.41
N GLY A 8 47.25 4.86 47.99
CA GLY A 8 48.30 3.84 48.02
C GLY A 8 47.92 2.65 47.13
N ALA A 9 48.59 2.52 46.00
CA ALA A 9 48.39 1.50 44.99
C ALA A 9 49.41 0.35 45.11
N ARG A 10 49.04 -0.84 44.60
CA ARG A 10 49.80 -1.71 43.66
C ARG A 10 49.92 -3.20 44.03
N ALA A 11 49.85 -3.97 42.93
CA ALA A 11 50.47 -5.26 42.60
C ALA A 11 49.83 -6.52 43.23
N ALA A 12 49.12 -7.36 42.48
CA ALA A 12 49.52 -8.23 41.35
C ALA A 12 50.35 -9.46 41.78
N ALA A 13 49.76 -10.66 41.69
CA ALA A 13 50.44 -11.88 41.26
C ALA A 13 49.42 -12.98 40.89
N ARG A 14 49.80 -13.76 39.88
CA ARG A 14 49.06 -14.78 39.12
C ARG A 14 49.07 -16.14 39.82
N SER A 15 48.12 -17.01 39.42
CA SER A 15 48.31 -18.40 38.89
C SER A 15 47.17 -19.29 39.42
N SER A 16 46.17 -19.66 38.61
CA SER A 16 46.15 -20.69 37.57
C SER A 16 45.56 -22.03 38.04
N ARG A 17 44.51 -22.44 37.31
CA ARG A 17 44.14 -23.82 36.92
C ARG A 17 43.36 -24.72 37.89
N GLN A 18 42.09 -24.91 37.51
CA GLN A 18 41.51 -26.13 36.90
C GLN A 18 40.40 -26.86 37.69
N ILE A 19 39.18 -26.75 37.12
CA ILE A 19 38.27 -27.81 36.65
C ILE A 19 37.85 -28.88 37.68
N VAL A 20 36.55 -29.04 37.93
CA VAL A 20 35.66 -30.11 37.40
C VAL A 20 34.22 -29.84 37.83
N ALA A 21 33.30 -30.16 36.91
CA ALA A 21 31.86 -29.95 36.90
C ALA A 21 31.07 -30.88 37.84
N ALA A 22 29.81 -30.52 38.18
CA ALA A 22 28.61 -31.02 37.49
C ALA A 22 27.31 -30.87 38.31
N SER A 23 26.29 -30.34 37.61
CA SER A 23 24.85 -30.68 37.68
C SER A 23 23.96 -30.16 38.82
N GLY A 24 22.86 -29.49 38.44
CA GLY A 24 21.70 -29.28 39.31
C GLY A 24 20.67 -28.20 38.94
N ARG A 25 19.79 -28.50 37.96
CA ARG A 25 18.39 -28.02 37.78
C ARG A 25 18.04 -26.53 37.48
N ARG A 26 17.60 -26.35 36.22
CA ARG A 26 16.38 -25.67 35.69
C ARG A 26 15.86 -24.39 36.36
N HIS A 27 16.01 -23.27 35.64
CA HIS A 27 15.07 -22.12 35.64
C HIS A 27 14.66 -21.77 34.20
N LEU A 28 13.36 -21.53 33.99
CA LEU A 28 12.77 -20.98 32.76
C LEU A 28 13.16 -19.49 32.61
N PRO A 29 13.57 -19.00 31.42
CA PRO A 29 13.85 -17.58 31.25
C PRO A 29 12.60 -16.79 30.82
N ARG A 30 12.44 -15.67 31.52
CA ARG A 30 11.58 -14.51 31.26
C ARG A 30 11.77 -14.00 29.83
N ALA A 31 10.66 -13.71 29.14
CA ALA A 31 10.66 -13.04 27.84
C ALA A 31 11.25 -11.62 27.94
N LEU A 32 12.28 -11.34 27.15
CA LEU A 32 12.82 -10.00 26.92
C LEU A 32 11.96 -9.31 25.86
N VAL A 33 11.19 -8.32 26.28
CA VAL A 33 10.50 -7.37 25.40
C VAL A 33 11.57 -6.42 24.85
N ALA A 34 11.84 -6.50 23.54
CA ALA A 34 12.74 -5.57 22.86
C ALA A 34 12.02 -4.22 22.68
N SER A 35 12.50 -3.19 23.37
CA SER A 35 12.11 -1.80 23.10
C SER A 35 12.74 -1.36 21.77
N THR A 36 11.93 -1.20 20.73
CA THR A 36 12.35 -0.62 19.46
C THR A 36 12.32 0.90 19.55
N THR A 37 13.46 1.53 19.86
CA THR A 37 13.67 2.96 19.64
C THR A 37 14.13 3.16 18.19
N PRO A 38 13.45 3.97 17.36
CA PRO A 38 13.89 4.21 15.99
C PRO A 38 15.05 5.21 15.96
N SER A 39 16.23 4.77 15.51
CA SER A 39 17.37 5.65 15.23
C SER A 39 17.11 6.46 13.94
N ARG A 40 17.05 7.79 14.05
CA ARG A 40 16.87 8.72 12.93
C ARG A 40 18.19 8.98 12.19
N LEU A 41 18.18 8.81 10.87
CA LEU A 41 19.20 9.32 9.95
C LEU A 41 18.64 10.56 9.24
N TYR A 42 19.21 11.73 9.50
CA TYR A 42 18.94 12.95 8.74
C TYR A 42 19.90 13.04 7.55
N THR A 43 19.38 13.16 6.34
CA THR A 43 20.11 13.67 5.17
C THR A 43 19.38 14.89 4.62
N THR A 44 20.08 16.02 4.61
CA THR A 44 19.65 17.31 4.07
C THR A 44 19.68 17.31 2.54
N GLY A 45 18.63 17.83 1.88
CA GLY A 45 18.72 18.29 0.49
C GLY A 45 17.46 18.16 -0.38
N ASP A 46 16.71 17.06 -0.28
CA ASP A 46 15.62 16.74 -1.25
C ASP A 46 14.30 16.28 -0.57
N GLY A 47 14.17 16.57 0.72
CA GLY A 47 13.21 15.93 1.63
C GLY A 47 11.73 16.20 1.38
N GLN A 48 11.35 17.27 0.67
CA GLN A 48 9.93 17.62 0.50
C GLN A 48 9.18 16.65 -0.42
N LYS A 49 9.73 16.23 -1.56
CA LYS A 49 9.05 15.30 -2.49
C LYS A 49 8.94 13.87 -1.93
N SER A 50 9.96 13.42 -1.18
CA SER A 50 9.95 12.14 -0.46
C SER A 50 8.93 12.12 0.68
N SER A 51 8.78 13.25 1.40
CA SER A 51 7.80 13.44 2.47
C SER A 51 6.35 13.38 1.96
N VAL A 52 6.01 14.04 0.85
CA VAL A 52 4.65 14.02 0.28
C VAL A 52 4.23 12.62 -0.13
N TYR A 53 5.11 11.89 -0.84
CA TYR A 53 4.80 10.54 -1.30
C TYR A 53 4.68 9.54 -0.14
N ALA A 54 5.53 9.64 0.89
CA ALA A 54 5.43 8.81 2.09
C ALA A 54 4.14 9.10 2.89
N ALA A 55 3.78 10.38 3.04
CA ALA A 55 2.52 10.78 3.67
C ALA A 55 1.30 10.27 2.88
N PHE A 56 1.33 10.39 1.55
CA PHE A 56 0.28 9.88 0.67
C PHE A 56 0.17 8.35 0.72
N LEU A 57 1.28 7.62 0.81
CA LEU A 57 1.27 6.16 0.95
C LEU A 57 0.74 5.70 2.31
N ASN A 58 1.12 6.37 3.40
CA ASN A 58 0.57 6.08 4.73
C ASN A 58 -0.93 6.39 4.78
N LEU A 59 -1.36 7.47 4.10
CA LEU A 59 -2.76 7.82 3.92
C LEU A 59 -3.52 6.74 3.15
N LEU A 60 -2.98 6.27 2.01
CA LEU A 60 -3.57 5.16 1.24
C LEU A 60 -3.59 3.84 2.02
N ALA A 61 -2.54 3.55 2.80
CA ALA A 61 -2.50 2.39 3.68
C ALA A 61 -3.53 2.48 4.83
N SER A 62 -3.96 3.70 5.16
CA SER A 62 -4.99 3.95 6.16
C SER A 62 -6.42 3.76 5.62
N ALA A 63 -6.59 3.80 4.29
CA ALA A 63 -7.84 3.51 3.61
C ALA A 63 -8.00 1.98 3.43
N SER A 64 -9.12 1.45 3.91
CA SER A 64 -9.47 0.03 3.87
C SER A 64 -10.23 -0.36 2.60
N SER A 65 -10.76 0.63 1.86
CA SER A 65 -11.55 0.39 0.66
C SER A 65 -11.37 1.46 -0.42
N ARG A 66 -11.63 1.11 -1.68
CA ARG A 66 -11.66 2.06 -2.81
C ARG A 66 -12.68 3.19 -2.59
N ARG A 67 -13.81 2.88 -1.93
CA ARG A 67 -14.83 3.86 -1.51
C ARG A 67 -14.23 4.92 -0.61
N GLU A 68 -13.45 4.49 0.39
CA GLU A 68 -12.73 5.42 1.25
C GLU A 68 -11.79 6.25 0.39
N VAL A 69 -10.87 5.66 -0.41
CA VAL A 69 -9.93 6.39 -1.30
C VAL A 69 -10.62 7.45 -2.19
N ASP A 70 -11.76 7.11 -2.81
CA ASP A 70 -12.52 8.05 -3.63
C ASP A 70 -13.15 9.19 -2.81
N GLN A 71 -13.52 8.92 -1.55
CA GLN A 71 -13.96 9.94 -0.58
C GLN A 71 -12.82 10.91 -0.25
N TYR A 72 -11.61 10.39 0.04
CA TYR A 72 -10.42 11.21 0.26
C TYR A 72 -10.25 12.18 -0.92
N LEU A 73 -10.14 11.64 -2.14
CA LEU A 73 -9.85 12.42 -3.34
C LEU A 73 -10.94 13.47 -3.65
N GLY A 74 -12.21 13.19 -3.30
CA GLY A 74 -13.29 14.16 -3.39
C GLY A 74 -13.10 15.35 -2.44
N GLN A 75 -12.79 15.07 -1.17
CA GLN A 75 -12.59 16.08 -0.12
C GLN A 75 -11.38 16.98 -0.39
N PHE A 76 -10.31 16.44 -0.98
CA PHE A 76 -9.11 17.21 -1.37
C PHE A 76 -9.36 18.24 -2.48
N ARG A 77 -10.37 18.02 -3.33
CA ARG A 77 -10.61 18.85 -4.52
C ARG A 77 -11.52 20.04 -4.27
N SER A 78 -12.37 20.01 -3.24
CA SER A 78 -13.49 20.96 -3.11
C SER A 78 -13.40 21.95 -1.94
N VAL A 79 -12.40 21.85 -1.06
CA VAL A 79 -12.42 22.53 0.25
C VAL A 79 -11.33 23.59 0.34
N LYS A 80 -11.69 24.79 0.79
CA LYS A 80 -10.70 25.85 1.07
C LYS A 80 -9.80 25.41 2.24
N PRO A 81 -8.48 25.70 2.21
CA PRO A 81 -7.55 25.21 3.24
C PRO A 81 -7.94 25.52 4.70
N HIS A 82 -8.60 26.65 4.97
CA HIS A 82 -9.06 27.04 6.31
C HIS A 82 -10.35 26.34 6.78
N GLN A 83 -11.11 25.73 5.86
CA GLN A 83 -12.33 24.97 6.16
C GLN A 83 -12.04 23.47 6.35
N PHE A 84 -10.77 23.08 6.42
CA PHE A 84 -10.38 21.68 6.51
C PHE A 84 -10.71 21.08 7.89
N ALA A 85 -9.98 21.50 8.93
CA ALA A 85 -10.18 20.95 10.26
C ALA A 85 -9.74 21.89 11.39
N VAL A 86 -10.46 21.81 12.52
CA VAL A 86 -10.04 22.34 13.83
C VAL A 86 -9.72 21.16 14.73
N VAL A 87 -8.52 21.10 15.29
CA VAL A 87 -8.05 19.97 16.11
C VAL A 87 -7.71 20.47 17.51
N LYS A 88 -8.48 20.01 18.49
CA LYS A 88 -8.20 20.20 19.91
C LYS A 88 -7.26 19.11 20.40
N VAL A 89 -6.12 19.54 20.95
CA VAL A 89 -5.11 18.68 21.57
C VAL A 89 -5.24 18.78 23.09
N GLY A 90 -5.49 17.66 23.74
CA GLY A 90 -5.49 17.58 25.21
C GLY A 90 -4.08 17.70 25.78
N GLY A 91 -3.95 18.23 27.00
CA GLY A 91 -2.63 18.39 27.63
C GLY A 91 -1.84 17.08 27.75
N ALA A 92 -2.48 15.97 28.14
CA ALA A 92 -1.82 14.66 28.22
C ALA A 92 -1.23 14.19 26.87
N ILE A 93 -1.82 14.59 25.74
CA ILE A 93 -1.28 14.27 24.43
C ILE A 93 0.07 14.97 24.20
N LEU A 94 0.23 16.19 24.72
CA LEU A 94 1.49 16.93 24.60
C LEU A 94 2.62 16.34 25.45
N THR A 95 2.31 15.59 26.50
CA THR A 95 3.32 14.91 27.34
C THR A 95 3.59 13.50 26.88
N ASP A 96 2.55 12.70 26.67
CA ASP A 96 2.67 11.25 26.55
C ASP A 96 2.65 10.76 25.10
N HIS A 97 2.10 11.57 24.19
CA HIS A 97 1.85 11.19 22.80
C HIS A 97 2.32 12.26 21.78
N LEU A 98 3.31 13.08 22.15
CA LEU A 98 3.76 14.21 21.34
C LEU A 98 4.32 13.78 19.98
N ASP A 99 5.10 12.71 19.94
CA ASP A 99 5.69 12.19 18.69
C ASP A 99 4.62 11.65 17.73
N GLU A 100 3.59 11.00 18.26
CA GLU A 100 2.48 10.47 17.47
C GLU A 100 1.64 11.60 16.88
N LEU A 101 1.39 12.64 17.68
CA LEU A 101 0.77 13.88 17.21
C LEU A 101 1.60 14.54 16.10
N CYS A 102 2.90 14.70 16.32
CA CYS A 102 3.78 15.35 15.34
C CYS A 102 3.89 14.55 14.05
N PHE A 103 3.93 13.22 14.12
CA PHE A 103 3.91 12.35 12.95
C PHE A 103 2.61 12.53 12.15
N ALA A 104 1.45 12.52 12.83
CA ALA A 104 0.17 12.72 12.16
C ALA A 104 0.05 14.10 11.51
N LEU A 105 0.49 15.17 12.19
CA LEU A 105 0.50 16.53 11.64
C LEU A 105 1.47 16.69 10.48
N GLN A 106 2.62 16.02 10.50
CA GLN A 106 3.57 16.00 9.39
C GLN A 106 2.95 15.37 8.13
N GLN A 107 2.16 14.31 8.28
CA GLN A 107 1.47 13.69 7.15
C GLN A 107 0.44 14.62 6.53
N LEU A 108 -0.36 15.30 7.35
CA LEU A 108 -1.36 16.27 6.87
C LEU A 108 -0.70 17.45 6.16
N HIS A 109 0.39 17.98 6.73
CA HIS A 109 1.15 19.06 6.12
C HIS A 109 1.74 18.66 4.76
N ALA A 110 2.32 17.46 4.68
CA ALA A 110 2.94 16.95 3.47
C ALA A 110 1.95 16.79 2.30
N ILE A 111 0.67 16.52 2.57
CA ILE A 111 -0.40 16.45 1.55
C ILE A 111 -1.13 17.79 1.35
N GLY A 112 -0.61 18.89 1.93
CA GLY A 112 -1.09 20.25 1.70
C GLY A 112 -2.28 20.67 2.58
N LEU A 113 -2.49 20.03 3.73
CA LEU A 113 -3.57 20.33 4.66
C LEU A 113 -3.03 20.98 5.93
N TYR A 114 -3.70 22.06 6.34
CA TYR A 114 -3.24 22.91 7.43
C TYR A 114 -4.32 23.02 8.52
N PRO A 115 -4.50 21.98 9.35
CA PRO A 115 -5.47 22.03 10.44
C PRO A 115 -5.14 23.14 11.43
N ILE A 116 -6.18 23.80 11.96
CA ILE A 116 -6.05 24.77 13.05
C ILE A 116 -5.93 24.00 14.36
N ILE A 117 -4.79 24.13 15.04
CA ILE A 117 -4.52 23.38 16.27
C ILE A 117 -4.78 24.28 17.47
N VAL A 118 -5.58 23.82 18.42
CA VAL A 118 -5.73 24.44 19.74
C VAL A 118 -5.29 23.45 20.80
N HIS A 119 -4.44 23.88 21.72
CA HIS A 119 -3.97 23.03 22.81
C HIS A 119 -4.35 23.57 24.18
N GLY A 120 -4.47 22.63 25.13
CA GLY A 120 -4.56 22.92 26.56
C GLY A 120 -3.43 22.23 27.33
N ALA A 121 -3.29 22.55 28.62
CA ALA A 121 -2.23 22.03 29.50
C ALA A 121 -2.80 21.60 30.88
N GLY A 122 -4.03 21.07 30.89
CA GLY A 122 -4.79 20.82 32.12
C GLY A 122 -4.09 19.96 33.17
N PRO A 123 -3.62 18.74 32.84
CA PRO A 123 -2.91 17.87 33.77
C PRO A 123 -1.60 18.49 34.29
N GLN A 124 -0.82 19.09 33.41
CA GLN A 124 0.45 19.75 33.76
C GLN A 124 0.23 20.95 34.67
N MET A 125 -0.87 21.68 34.45
CA MET A 125 -1.24 22.83 35.25
C MET A 125 -1.56 22.44 36.69
N ASN A 126 -2.27 21.33 36.92
CA ASN A 126 -2.53 20.85 38.28
C ASN A 126 -1.23 20.55 39.04
N GLN A 127 -0.30 19.84 38.40
CA GLN A 127 0.98 19.51 39.02
C GLN A 127 1.82 20.76 39.33
N THR A 128 1.95 21.66 38.35
CA THR A 128 2.74 22.90 38.50
C THR A 128 2.17 23.82 39.58
N LEU A 129 0.85 23.87 39.74
CA LEU A 129 0.19 24.62 40.80
C LEU A 129 0.54 24.05 42.18
N LEU A 130 0.44 22.73 42.35
CA LEU A 130 0.80 22.04 43.59
C LEU A 130 2.28 22.26 43.95
N ASP A 131 3.19 22.14 42.98
CA ASP A 131 4.63 22.37 43.15
C ASP A 131 4.94 23.83 43.53
N SER A 132 4.06 24.76 43.15
CA SER A 132 4.15 26.20 43.48
C SER A 132 3.38 26.58 44.77
N GLY A 133 2.87 25.58 45.51
CA GLY A 133 2.10 25.75 46.73
C GLY A 133 0.74 26.44 46.50
N VAL A 134 0.10 26.19 45.35
CA VAL A 134 -1.25 26.67 45.03
C VAL A 134 -2.15 25.46 44.83
N GLU A 135 -3.20 25.33 45.63
CA GLU A 135 -4.17 24.26 45.45
C GLU A 135 -5.08 24.54 44.23
N PRO A 136 -5.25 23.57 43.30
CA PRO A 136 -6.19 23.71 42.20
C PRO A 136 -7.65 23.79 42.68
N ASP A 137 -8.32 24.90 42.40
CA ASP A 137 -9.73 25.11 42.76
C ASP A 137 -10.65 25.03 41.53
N PHE A 138 -11.83 24.41 41.70
CA PHE A 138 -12.81 24.17 40.66
C PHE A 138 -14.24 24.44 41.16
N ILE A 139 -14.96 25.29 40.44
CA ILE A 139 -16.39 25.54 40.67
C ILE A 139 -17.14 25.21 39.39
N ASP A 140 -18.12 24.30 39.49
CA ASP A 140 -18.90 23.78 38.34
C ASP A 140 -18.04 23.16 37.22
N GLY A 141 -16.91 22.55 37.59
CA GLY A 141 -15.97 21.95 36.64
C GLY A 141 -15.09 22.96 35.90
N ILE A 142 -15.21 24.26 36.21
CA ILE A 142 -14.37 25.33 35.68
C ILE A 142 -13.31 25.68 36.72
N ARG A 143 -12.06 25.80 36.28
CA ARG A 143 -10.94 26.16 37.15
C ARG A 143 -11.04 27.63 37.55
N VAL A 144 -11.13 27.90 38.85
CA VAL A 144 -11.03 29.26 39.38
C VAL A 144 -9.61 29.75 39.14
N THR A 145 -9.46 30.86 38.40
CA THR A 145 -8.15 31.33 37.96
C THR A 145 -7.85 32.70 38.57
N ASP A 146 -7.18 32.73 39.72
CA ASP A 146 -6.70 34.00 40.31
C ASP A 146 -5.42 34.52 39.62
N LYS A 147 -4.87 35.65 40.09
CA LYS A 147 -3.68 36.27 39.49
C LYS A 147 -2.45 35.36 39.52
N LYS A 148 -2.25 34.60 40.61
CA LYS A 148 -1.09 33.70 40.77
C LYS A 148 -1.25 32.48 39.86
N THR A 149 -2.44 31.88 39.85
CA THR A 149 -2.83 30.77 38.99
C THR A 149 -2.75 31.16 37.51
N LEU A 150 -3.20 32.36 37.14
CA LEU A 150 -3.09 32.88 35.76
C LEU A 150 -1.63 33.03 35.33
N GLY A 151 -0.75 33.54 36.20
CA GLY A 151 0.67 33.66 35.90
C GLY A 151 1.32 32.30 35.59
N ILE A 152 0.98 31.29 36.39
CA ILE A 152 1.44 29.91 36.19
C ILE A 152 0.85 29.32 34.89
N ALA A 153 -0.46 29.48 34.69
CA ALA A 153 -1.16 29.01 33.49
C ALA A 153 -0.53 29.57 32.22
N ARG A 154 -0.31 30.89 32.20
CA ARG A 154 0.26 31.61 31.05
C ARG A 154 1.66 31.09 30.72
N LYS A 155 2.53 30.97 31.73
CA LYS A 155 3.87 30.43 31.54
C LYS A 155 3.82 29.04 30.92
N LEU A 156 3.02 28.15 31.50
CA LEU A 156 2.86 26.77 31.05
C LEU A 156 2.31 26.68 29.62
N PHE A 157 1.29 27.47 29.27
CA PHE A 157 0.72 27.47 27.93
C PHE A 157 1.72 27.96 26.88
N LEU A 158 2.51 28.99 27.19
CA LEU A 158 3.54 29.50 26.29
C LEU A 158 4.67 28.49 26.09
N GLU A 159 5.11 27.82 27.16
CA GLU A 159 6.12 26.76 27.10
C GLU A 159 5.61 25.59 26.25
N ALA A 160 4.42 25.03 26.56
CA ALA A 160 3.82 23.93 25.81
C ALA A 160 3.59 24.28 24.33
N ASN A 161 3.19 25.52 24.03
CA ASN A 161 3.02 25.99 22.64
C ASN A 161 4.35 26.00 21.90
N MET A 162 5.38 26.58 22.52
CA MET A 162 6.70 26.68 21.93
C MET A 162 7.32 25.31 21.75
N ASP A 163 7.16 24.40 22.72
CA ASP A 163 7.67 23.03 22.65
C ASP A 163 7.04 22.27 21.48
N LEU A 164 5.71 22.35 21.32
CA LEU A 164 5.03 21.73 20.18
C LEU A 164 5.52 22.33 18.85
N VAL A 165 5.58 23.66 18.74
CA VAL A 165 6.03 24.36 17.52
C VAL A 165 7.47 24.02 17.17
N MET A 166 8.38 24.03 18.15
CA MET A 166 9.79 23.73 17.96
C MET A 166 9.99 22.26 17.62
N THR A 167 9.24 21.36 18.23
CA THR A 167 9.28 19.92 17.93
C THR A 167 8.83 19.69 16.49
N LEU A 168 7.71 20.27 16.07
CA LEU A 168 7.23 20.20 14.69
C LEU A 168 8.28 20.75 13.71
N LYS A 169 8.83 21.94 13.96
CA LYS A 169 9.80 22.59 13.07
C LYS A 169 11.14 21.86 13.00
N ARG A 170 11.79 21.62 14.15
CA ARG A 170 13.16 21.11 14.23
C ARG A 170 13.22 19.60 14.06
N ASN A 171 12.32 18.88 14.72
CA ASN A 171 12.39 17.43 14.79
C ASN A 171 11.62 16.79 13.64
N TRP A 172 10.54 17.41 13.15
CA TRP A 172 9.66 16.83 12.13
C TRP A 172 9.64 17.59 10.80
N GLY A 173 10.34 18.73 10.69
CA GLY A 173 10.43 19.50 9.45
C GLY A 173 9.11 20.16 9.02
N VAL A 174 8.16 20.33 9.95
CA VAL A 174 6.83 20.89 9.70
C VAL A 174 6.80 22.38 10.09
N PRO A 175 6.58 23.30 9.13
CA PRO A 175 6.33 24.70 9.44
C PRO A 175 5.08 24.87 10.32
N ALA A 176 5.25 25.50 11.48
CA ALA A 176 4.18 25.79 12.43
C ALA A 176 4.31 27.22 12.98
N ARG A 177 3.20 27.95 13.08
CA ARG A 177 3.17 29.33 13.61
C ARG A 177 2.60 29.33 15.04
N PRO A 178 3.36 29.79 16.04
CA PRO A 178 2.82 29.99 17.38
C PRO A 178 1.85 31.19 17.35
N ILE A 179 0.62 30.97 17.78
CA ILE A 179 -0.40 32.02 17.93
C ILE A 179 -0.78 32.05 19.41
N THR A 180 -0.05 32.88 20.17
CA THR A 180 -0.15 32.92 21.64
C THR A 180 -1.02 34.05 22.16
N ALA A 181 -1.37 35.02 21.31
CA ALA A 181 -2.08 36.25 21.63
C ALA A 181 -2.80 36.81 20.39
N GLY A 182 -3.77 37.70 20.61
CA GLY A 182 -4.42 38.51 19.56
C GLY A 182 -5.42 37.78 18.64
N ALA A 183 -5.57 36.47 18.76
CA ALA A 183 -6.54 35.69 17.98
C ALA A 183 -7.90 35.53 18.67
N LEU A 184 -7.93 35.53 20.01
CA LEU A 184 -9.11 35.27 20.82
C LEU A 184 -9.41 36.49 21.69
N GLN A 185 -10.58 37.11 21.48
CA GLN A 185 -11.09 38.19 22.31
C GLN A 185 -12.20 37.65 23.22
N ALA A 186 -12.17 38.02 24.50
CA ALA A 186 -13.09 37.51 25.51
C ALA A 186 -13.41 38.55 26.58
N ASP A 187 -14.61 38.46 27.14
CA ASP A 187 -14.96 39.12 28.39
C ASP A 187 -14.81 38.16 29.57
N TYR A 188 -14.87 38.67 30.79
CA TYR A 188 -14.92 37.81 31.98
C TYR A 188 -16.19 36.94 31.93
N LEU A 189 -16.03 35.63 32.12
CA LEU A 189 -17.16 34.70 32.20
C LEU A 189 -18.03 35.02 33.42
N ASP A 190 -17.39 35.14 34.59
CA ASP A 190 -17.92 35.72 35.82
C ASP A 190 -16.71 36.08 36.68
N LYS A 191 -16.48 37.38 36.86
CA LYS A 191 -15.29 37.89 37.53
C LYS A 191 -15.29 37.60 39.02
N GLU A 192 -16.44 37.53 39.65
CA GLU A 192 -16.55 37.26 41.08
C GLU A 192 -16.39 35.78 41.36
N LYS A 193 -17.01 34.93 40.52
CA LYS A 193 -17.03 33.48 40.72
C LYS A 193 -15.76 32.78 40.23
N TRP A 194 -15.30 33.06 39.02
CA TRP A 194 -14.17 32.34 38.39
C TRP A 194 -12.91 33.19 38.20
N LYS A 195 -12.96 34.48 38.58
CA LYS A 195 -11.84 35.44 38.48
C LYS A 195 -11.39 35.63 37.03
N TYR A 196 -10.14 35.34 36.67
CA TYR A 196 -9.57 35.58 35.33
C TYR A 196 -9.90 34.45 34.34
N VAL A 197 -11.18 34.11 34.23
CA VAL A 197 -11.68 33.14 33.24
C VAL A 197 -12.52 33.87 32.21
N GLY A 198 -12.29 33.56 30.93
CA GLY A 198 -12.88 34.27 29.81
C GLY A 198 -14.03 33.54 29.12
N ASN A 199 -14.99 34.30 28.62
CA ASN A 199 -16.01 33.91 27.65
C ASN A 199 -15.68 34.54 26.30
N ILE A 200 -15.39 33.73 25.28
CA ILE A 200 -14.97 34.23 23.97
C ILE A 200 -16.11 34.99 23.31
N THR A 201 -15.86 36.25 22.97
CA THR A 201 -16.81 37.13 22.29
C THR A 201 -16.51 37.28 20.81
N LYS A 202 -15.23 37.24 20.41
CA LYS A 202 -14.80 37.43 19.02
C LYS A 202 -13.52 36.66 18.71
N ILE A 203 -13.42 36.19 17.47
CA ILE A 203 -12.20 35.61 16.91
C ILE A 203 -11.64 36.56 15.86
N ASN A 204 -10.35 36.85 15.94
CA ASN A 204 -9.62 37.56 14.91
C ASN A 204 -8.93 36.53 13.99
N PRO A 205 -9.40 36.34 12.76
CA PRO A 205 -8.88 35.28 11.89
C PRO A 205 -7.52 35.61 11.26
N ARG A 206 -7.08 36.87 11.31
CA ARG A 206 -5.94 37.36 10.52
C ARG A 206 -4.67 36.52 10.71
N ALA A 207 -4.22 36.33 11.95
CA ALA A 207 -3.00 35.57 12.25
C ALA A 207 -3.11 34.09 11.84
N ILE A 208 -4.32 33.52 11.92
CA ILE A 208 -4.60 32.13 11.57
C ILE A 208 -4.56 31.96 10.05
N MET A 209 -5.24 32.85 9.32
CA MET A 209 -5.28 32.86 7.86
C MET A 209 -3.90 33.12 7.27
N ASP A 210 -3.16 34.10 7.80
CA ASP A 210 -1.79 34.38 7.39
C ASP A 210 -0.88 33.16 7.58
N ALA A 211 -1.06 32.36 8.64
CA ALA A 211 -0.30 31.12 8.83
C ALA A 211 -0.61 30.09 7.74
N ILE A 212 -1.90 29.87 7.47
CA ILE A 212 -2.38 28.90 6.47
C ILE A 212 -1.92 29.28 5.06
N GLU A 213 -2.01 30.56 4.69
CA GLU A 213 -1.55 31.08 3.40
C GLU A 213 -0.03 30.89 3.21
N ASN A 214 0.73 31.02 4.29
CA ASN A 214 2.17 30.73 4.31
C ASN A 214 2.51 29.24 4.46
N LYS A 215 1.51 28.35 4.38
CA LYS A 215 1.67 26.89 4.50
C LYS A 215 2.26 26.46 5.85
N GLU A 216 1.90 27.16 6.91
CA GLU A 216 2.27 26.85 8.30
C GLU A 216 1.04 26.36 9.08
N LEU A 217 1.24 25.41 10.00
CA LEU A 217 0.20 24.99 10.94
C LEU A 217 -0.01 26.08 12.01
N PRO A 218 -1.20 26.69 12.14
CA PRO A 218 -1.47 27.64 13.22
C PRO A 218 -1.70 26.90 14.54
N ILE A 219 -0.85 27.16 15.54
CA ILE A 219 -0.89 26.52 16.85
C ILE A 219 -1.31 27.53 17.93
N LEU A 220 -2.55 27.44 18.38
CA LEU A 220 -3.19 28.38 19.31
C LEU A 220 -3.10 27.92 20.76
N CYS A 221 -2.86 28.87 21.66
CA CYS A 221 -3.04 28.68 23.10
C CYS A 221 -4.50 28.89 23.51
N SER A 222 -4.93 28.22 24.57
CA SER A 222 -6.24 28.42 25.19
C SER A 222 -6.27 29.63 26.14
N MET A 223 -5.84 30.79 25.62
CA MET A 223 -5.85 32.08 26.32
C MET A 223 -6.49 33.14 25.44
N ALA A 224 -7.35 33.98 26.03
CA ALA A 224 -8.00 35.09 25.34
C ALA A 224 -7.68 36.42 26.02
N GLU A 225 -8.00 37.52 25.34
CA GLU A 225 -7.72 38.87 25.83
C GLU A 225 -9.01 39.70 25.87
N THR A 226 -9.17 40.53 26.91
CA THR A 226 -10.17 41.60 26.90
C THR A 226 -9.78 42.67 25.88
N GLU A 227 -10.70 43.59 25.57
CA GLU A 227 -10.42 44.73 24.70
C GLU A 227 -9.25 45.59 25.22
N ASP A 228 -9.13 45.74 26.55
CA ASP A 228 -8.02 46.45 27.19
C ASP A 228 -6.70 45.63 27.31
N GLY A 229 -6.65 44.41 26.77
CA GLY A 229 -5.45 43.56 26.75
C GLY A 229 -5.20 42.69 27.99
N GLN A 230 -6.18 42.54 28.90
CA GLN A 230 -6.07 41.61 30.02
C GLN A 230 -6.23 40.16 29.54
N ILE A 231 -5.25 39.32 29.85
CA ILE A 231 -5.29 37.89 29.51
C ILE A 231 -6.26 37.16 30.44
N LEU A 232 -7.09 36.29 29.87
CA LEU A 232 -8.03 35.42 30.54
C LEU A 232 -7.77 33.96 30.15
N ASN A 233 -7.91 33.07 31.13
CA ASN A 233 -7.87 31.63 30.89
C ASN A 233 -9.18 31.17 30.26
N VAL A 234 -9.13 30.31 29.24
CA VAL A 234 -10.33 29.79 28.56
C VAL A 234 -10.22 28.28 28.42
N ASN A 235 -11.33 27.55 28.53
CA ASN A 235 -11.33 26.12 28.27
C ASN A 235 -11.01 25.85 26.78
N ALA A 236 -10.04 24.98 26.52
CA ALA A 236 -9.65 24.60 25.16
C ALA A 236 -10.80 24.03 24.31
N ASP A 237 -11.79 23.36 24.91
CA ASP A 237 -12.97 22.86 24.19
C ASP A 237 -13.89 24.01 23.76
N VAL A 238 -14.00 25.07 24.59
CA VAL A 238 -14.72 26.31 24.25
C VAL A 238 -14.02 27.06 23.12
N VAL A 239 -12.67 27.11 23.16
CA VAL A 239 -11.87 27.70 22.07
C VAL A 239 -12.07 26.92 20.77
N ALA A 240 -12.00 25.59 20.82
CA ALA A 240 -12.23 24.73 19.64
C ALA A 240 -13.62 24.95 19.04
N ALA A 241 -14.66 25.03 19.88
CA ALA A 241 -16.02 25.32 19.45
C ALA A 241 -16.17 26.72 18.83
N ALA A 242 -15.53 27.74 19.42
CA ALA A 242 -15.55 29.10 18.87
C ALA A 242 -14.85 29.16 17.50
N LEU A 243 -13.67 28.54 17.38
CA LEU A 243 -12.95 28.43 16.10
C LEU A 243 -13.78 27.69 15.05
N ALA A 244 -14.43 26.59 15.44
CA ALA A 244 -15.30 25.84 14.53
C ALA A 244 -16.46 26.69 14.02
N ARG A 245 -17.11 27.51 14.86
CA ARG A 245 -18.17 28.44 14.41
C ARG A 245 -17.64 29.54 13.48
N GLN A 246 -16.41 30.00 13.68
CA GLN A 246 -15.80 31.06 12.87
C GLN A 246 -15.35 30.56 11.48
N PHE A 247 -14.80 29.34 11.41
CA PHE A 247 -14.17 28.81 10.20
C PHE A 247 -15.01 27.76 9.48
N GLU A 248 -16.11 27.29 10.09
CA GLU A 248 -17.02 26.27 9.57
C GLU A 248 -16.27 25.06 8.95
N PRO A 249 -15.41 24.38 9.73
CA PRO A 249 -14.59 23.31 9.19
C PRO A 249 -15.44 22.07 8.88
N MET A 250 -15.00 21.25 7.95
CA MET A 250 -15.60 19.93 7.71
C MET A 250 -15.43 18.99 8.90
N LYS A 251 -14.30 19.10 9.61
CA LYS A 251 -13.93 18.21 10.71
C LYS A 251 -13.54 19.02 11.95
N VAL A 252 -14.20 18.75 13.07
CA VAL A 252 -13.78 19.20 14.39
C VAL A 252 -13.29 17.99 15.18
N ILE A 253 -12.02 17.97 15.57
CA ILE A 253 -11.39 16.79 16.16
C ILE A 253 -10.98 17.07 17.59
N TYR A 254 -11.38 16.19 18.50
CA TYR A 254 -10.93 16.16 19.88
C TYR A 254 -9.99 14.97 20.10
N LEU A 255 -8.69 15.25 20.24
CA LEU A 255 -7.72 14.20 20.53
C LEU A 255 -7.78 13.80 22.00
N SER A 256 -7.81 12.49 22.24
CA SER A 256 -7.86 11.89 23.57
C SER A 256 -7.06 10.58 23.62
N GLU A 257 -6.48 10.28 24.79
CA GLU A 257 -5.71 9.06 25.03
C GLU A 257 -6.56 7.79 24.87
N LYS A 258 -7.85 7.86 25.23
CA LYS A 258 -8.77 6.72 25.07
C LYS A 258 -9.13 6.43 23.62
N GLY A 259 -8.96 7.40 22.72
CA GLY A 259 -9.22 7.23 21.31
C GLY A 259 -10.69 7.15 20.88
N GLY A 260 -11.66 7.48 21.76
CA GLY A 260 -13.07 7.49 21.40
C GLY A 260 -14.04 7.43 22.58
N LEU A 261 -15.32 7.21 22.28
CA LEU A 261 -16.39 6.93 23.23
C LEU A 261 -16.68 5.43 23.25
N PHE A 262 -16.83 4.88 24.45
CA PHE A 262 -17.04 3.44 24.64
C PHE A 262 -18.39 3.19 25.29
N ASN A 263 -19.06 2.14 24.86
CA ASN A 263 -20.24 1.63 25.54
C ASN A 263 -19.79 1.04 26.89
N ALA A 264 -20.34 1.57 28.00
CA ALA A 264 -19.88 1.21 29.34
C ALA A 264 -20.30 -0.20 29.80
N GLU A 265 -21.27 -0.83 29.13
CA GLU A 265 -21.71 -2.21 29.39
C GLU A 265 -20.90 -3.21 28.58
N THR A 266 -20.73 -2.96 27.28
CA THR A 266 -20.07 -3.91 26.36
C THR A 266 -18.57 -3.69 26.21
N GLY A 267 -18.06 -2.53 26.63
CA GLY A 267 -16.66 -2.12 26.44
C GLY A 267 -16.29 -1.83 24.98
N LYS A 268 -17.24 -1.94 24.03
CA LYS A 268 -16.99 -1.71 22.61
C LYS A 268 -16.93 -0.22 22.28
N LEU A 269 -16.03 0.13 21.35
CA LEU A 269 -15.95 1.47 20.76
C LEU A 269 -17.24 1.79 20.01
N ILE A 270 -17.79 2.98 20.23
CA ILE A 270 -18.89 3.53 19.45
C ILE A 270 -18.26 4.19 18.24
N SER A 271 -18.30 3.56 17.07
CA SER A 271 -17.63 4.07 15.88
C SER A 271 -18.30 5.31 15.30
N HIS A 272 -19.63 5.40 15.39
CA HIS A 272 -20.39 6.53 14.88
C HIS A 272 -21.66 6.81 15.70
N ILE A 273 -22.09 8.08 15.67
CA ILE A 273 -23.35 8.55 16.25
C ILE A 273 -24.00 9.51 15.25
N ASN A 274 -25.22 9.19 14.80
CA ASN A 274 -26.04 10.09 14.00
C ASN A 274 -27.02 10.81 14.93
N LEU A 275 -26.87 12.12 15.11
CA LEU A 275 -27.68 12.85 16.10
C LEU A 275 -29.16 12.91 15.69
N GLU A 276 -29.47 13.04 14.41
CA GLU A 276 -30.84 12.88 13.92
C GLU A 276 -31.28 11.41 14.06
N GLY A 277 -32.36 11.18 14.81
CA GLY A 277 -32.93 9.85 15.05
C GLY A 277 -32.34 9.08 16.24
N GLU A 278 -31.03 9.20 16.51
CA GLU A 278 -30.38 8.43 17.58
C GLU A 278 -30.12 9.24 18.87
N TYR A 279 -30.11 10.58 18.83
CA TYR A 279 -29.71 11.40 20.00
C TYR A 279 -30.53 11.12 21.26
N ASP A 280 -31.86 11.16 21.17
CA ASP A 280 -32.73 10.94 22.33
C ASP A 280 -32.69 9.50 22.84
N SER A 281 -32.53 8.53 21.92
CA SER A 281 -32.46 7.11 22.28
C SER A 281 -31.14 6.78 22.95
N TYR A 282 -30.02 7.38 22.51
CA TYR A 282 -28.70 7.25 23.14
C TYR A 282 -28.68 7.87 24.53
N LEU A 283 -29.19 9.10 24.72
CA LEU A 283 -29.14 9.77 26.03
C LEU A 283 -30.01 9.11 27.11
N LYS A 284 -30.99 8.29 26.70
CA LYS A 284 -31.84 7.49 27.60
C LYS A 284 -31.19 6.17 28.00
N GLN A 285 -30.11 5.74 27.33
CA GLN A 285 -29.44 4.48 27.65
C GLN A 285 -28.78 4.53 29.04
N PRO A 286 -28.99 3.51 29.90
CA PRO A 286 -28.43 3.48 31.25
C PRO A 286 -26.88 3.54 31.30
N TRP A 287 -26.22 3.01 30.27
CA TRP A 287 -24.77 2.96 30.19
C TRP A 287 -24.09 4.27 29.77
N VAL A 288 -24.85 5.27 29.32
CA VAL A 288 -24.32 6.58 28.95
C VAL A 288 -24.05 7.41 30.21
N ARG A 289 -22.84 7.20 30.75
CA ARG A 289 -22.36 7.90 31.95
C ARG A 289 -22.26 9.41 31.74
N TYR A 290 -22.26 10.18 32.83
CA TYR A 290 -22.22 11.65 32.83
C TYR A 290 -21.19 12.27 31.87
N GLY A 291 -19.94 11.77 31.88
CA GLY A 291 -18.88 12.28 30.99
C GLY A 291 -19.11 12.00 29.50
N THR A 292 -19.66 10.83 29.15
CA THR A 292 -20.04 10.50 27.76
C THR A 292 -21.24 11.34 27.32
N LYS A 293 -22.21 11.52 28.23
CA LYS A 293 -23.39 12.34 28.02
C LYS A 293 -23.02 13.78 27.67
N LEU A 294 -22.13 14.39 28.46
CA LEU A 294 -21.68 15.76 28.26
C LEU A 294 -21.05 15.95 26.89
N LYS A 295 -20.15 15.04 26.47
CA LYS A 295 -19.50 15.11 25.16
C LYS A 295 -20.46 15.02 23.98
N ILE A 296 -21.49 14.16 24.07
CA ILE A 296 -22.51 14.03 23.02
C ILE A 296 -23.36 15.31 22.96
N VAL A 297 -23.75 15.85 24.11
CA VAL A 297 -24.53 17.10 24.19
C VAL A 297 -23.75 18.29 23.64
N GLU A 298 -22.46 18.41 23.97
CA GLU A 298 -21.58 19.46 23.45
C GLU A 298 -21.33 19.33 21.95
N ALA A 299 -21.10 18.11 21.47
CA ALA A 299 -20.97 17.83 20.04
C ALA A 299 -22.24 18.22 19.29
N LYS A 300 -23.43 17.89 19.83
CA LYS A 300 -24.71 18.32 19.26
C LYS A 300 -24.83 19.84 19.22
N LYS A 301 -24.62 20.53 20.35
CA LYS A 301 -24.69 21.99 20.42
C LYS A 301 -23.76 22.67 19.43
N LEU A 302 -22.60 22.08 19.17
CA LEU A 302 -21.67 22.58 18.16
C LEU A 302 -22.20 22.34 16.74
N LEU A 303 -22.60 21.10 16.43
CA LEU A 303 -23.06 20.69 15.11
C LEU A 303 -24.39 21.33 14.70
N ASP A 304 -25.26 21.68 15.65
CA ASP A 304 -26.50 22.41 15.38
C ASP A 304 -26.22 23.82 14.77
N GLY A 305 -25.04 24.39 15.02
CA GLY A 305 -24.61 25.68 14.50
C GLY A 305 -23.62 25.60 13.33
N LEU A 306 -23.41 24.41 12.75
CA LEU A 306 -22.49 24.19 11.63
C LEU A 306 -23.21 23.60 10.41
N PRO A 307 -22.63 23.69 9.20
CA PRO A 307 -23.15 22.99 8.04
C PRO A 307 -23.35 21.48 8.28
N ARG A 308 -24.37 20.88 7.63
CA ARG A 308 -24.64 19.42 7.75
C ARG A 308 -23.48 18.54 7.28
N THR A 309 -22.59 19.09 6.45
CA THR A 309 -21.35 18.42 5.99
C THR A 309 -20.27 18.36 7.07
N SER A 310 -20.39 19.16 8.15
CA SER A 310 -19.47 19.15 9.28
C SER A 310 -19.69 17.94 10.19
N SER A 311 -18.61 17.46 10.79
CA SER A 311 -18.64 16.36 11.75
C SER A 311 -17.66 16.61 12.90
N VAL A 312 -17.99 16.05 14.07
CA VAL A 312 -17.13 16.03 15.25
C VAL A 312 -16.52 14.64 15.37
N ALA A 313 -15.23 14.53 15.61
CA ALA A 313 -14.57 13.25 15.84
C ALA A 313 -13.79 13.25 17.15
N ILE A 314 -13.85 12.14 17.88
CA ILE A 314 -13.07 11.91 19.10
C ILE A 314 -12.16 10.72 18.84
N THR A 315 -10.84 10.95 18.79
CA THR A 315 -9.89 9.92 18.35
C THR A 315 -8.54 10.04 19.05
N HIS A 316 -7.67 9.06 18.79
CA HIS A 316 -6.28 9.02 19.27
C HIS A 316 -5.36 9.68 18.23
N PRO A 317 -4.24 10.33 18.62
CA PRO A 317 -3.32 10.95 17.65
C PRO A 317 -2.85 9.99 16.54
N GLN A 318 -2.56 8.73 16.87
CA GLN A 318 -2.19 7.69 15.88
C GLN A 318 -3.26 7.46 14.80
N ASN A 319 -4.53 7.71 15.13
CA ASN A 319 -5.68 7.51 14.25
C ASN A 319 -6.15 8.82 13.59
N LEU A 320 -5.49 9.96 13.86
CA LEU A 320 -5.90 11.27 13.35
C LEU A 320 -6.01 11.30 11.82
N GLY A 321 -5.04 10.70 11.12
CA GLY A 321 -5.08 10.54 9.66
C GLY A 321 -6.33 9.77 9.22
N LYS A 322 -6.57 8.57 9.76
CA LYS A 322 -7.76 7.76 9.43
C LYS A 322 -9.06 8.52 9.67
N GLU A 323 -9.18 9.19 10.81
CA GLU A 323 -10.41 9.86 11.24
C GLU A 323 -10.78 11.09 10.40
N LEU A 324 -9.77 11.79 9.87
CA LEU A 324 -9.98 12.94 9.01
C LEU A 324 -10.65 12.57 7.69
N PHE A 325 -10.48 11.33 7.23
CA PHE A 325 -10.80 10.98 5.86
C PHE A 325 -11.58 9.67 5.67
N THR A 326 -11.75 8.84 6.71
CA THR A 326 -12.67 7.69 6.67
C THR A 326 -13.85 7.88 7.62
N HIS A 327 -14.93 7.16 7.33
CA HIS A 327 -16.08 7.03 8.23
C HIS A 327 -16.00 5.80 9.14
N THR A 328 -15.19 4.81 8.80
CA THR A 328 -14.94 3.62 9.62
C THR A 328 -14.04 3.95 10.82
N GLY A 329 -13.14 4.92 10.66
CA GLY A 329 -12.43 5.64 11.71
C GLY A 329 -11.57 4.77 12.64
N GLY A 330 -10.80 5.45 13.49
CA GLY A 330 -10.11 4.83 14.62
C GLY A 330 -10.62 5.34 15.96
N GLY A 331 -11.77 6.02 15.94
CA GLY A 331 -12.44 6.60 17.10
C GLY A 331 -13.94 6.73 16.91
N THR A 332 -14.54 7.76 17.51
CA THR A 332 -15.98 8.02 17.44
C THR A 332 -16.29 9.23 16.57
N LEU A 333 -17.02 9.01 15.48
CA LEU A 333 -17.51 10.05 14.60
C LEU A 333 -18.95 10.46 14.96
N ILE A 334 -19.18 11.74 15.22
CA ILE A 334 -20.49 12.31 15.55
C ILE A 334 -20.88 13.29 14.45
N ARG A 335 -22.09 13.18 13.93
CA ARG A 335 -22.63 14.06 12.89
C ARG A 335 -24.12 14.27 13.08
N ASN A 336 -24.67 15.32 12.47
CA ASN A 336 -26.13 15.49 12.45
C ASN A 336 -26.79 14.33 11.70
N GLY A 337 -26.15 13.80 10.65
CA GLY A 337 -26.72 12.75 9.80
C GLY A 337 -27.71 13.33 8.78
N GLY A 338 -28.24 12.47 7.91
CA GLY A 338 -29.41 12.77 7.09
C GLY A 338 -30.62 11.99 7.63
N SER A 339 -31.81 12.59 7.59
CA SER A 339 -33.02 11.88 8.01
C SER A 339 -33.43 10.88 6.94
N VAL A 340 -33.70 9.62 7.33
CA VAL A 340 -34.30 8.63 6.43
C VAL A 340 -35.81 8.74 6.56
N LYS A 341 -36.46 9.16 5.48
CA LYS A 341 -37.90 9.18 5.35
C LYS A 341 -38.39 7.80 4.91
N GLU A 342 -39.56 7.44 5.41
CA GLU A 342 -40.23 6.18 5.16
C GLU A 342 -41.66 6.49 4.72
N VAL A 343 -42.00 6.07 3.51
CA VAL A 343 -43.29 6.37 2.89
C VAL A 343 -43.90 5.10 2.30
N SER A 344 -45.13 4.79 2.69
CA SER A 344 -45.86 3.60 2.23
C SER A 344 -47.07 3.93 1.34
N LYS A 345 -47.34 5.21 1.10
CA LYS A 345 -48.46 5.70 0.30
C LYS A 345 -47.95 6.46 -0.91
N PHE A 346 -48.60 6.28 -2.05
CA PHE A 346 -48.18 6.91 -3.30
C PHE A 346 -48.36 8.43 -3.25
N GLU A 347 -49.39 8.91 -2.55
CA GLU A 347 -49.74 10.34 -2.46
C GLU A 347 -48.72 11.16 -1.67
N ASP A 348 -47.93 10.50 -0.82
CA ASP A 348 -46.93 11.13 0.05
C ASP A 348 -45.53 11.20 -0.62
N LEU A 349 -45.41 10.73 -1.87
CA LEU A 349 -44.15 10.76 -2.64
C LEU A 349 -44.07 12.02 -3.53
N ASP A 350 -42.90 12.65 -3.53
CA ASP A 350 -42.53 13.61 -4.57
C ASP A 350 -42.14 12.85 -5.84
N ILE A 351 -43.08 12.73 -6.77
CA ILE A 351 -42.93 11.94 -8.00
C ILE A 351 -41.89 12.52 -8.94
N ASP A 352 -41.73 13.85 -8.98
CA ASP A 352 -40.75 14.49 -9.84
C ASP A 352 -39.34 14.25 -9.32
N ALA A 353 -39.12 14.42 -8.01
CA ALA A 353 -37.85 14.12 -7.38
C ALA A 353 -37.50 12.62 -7.45
N LEU A 354 -38.48 11.74 -7.23
CA LEU A 354 -38.32 10.29 -7.35
C LEU A 354 -37.97 9.87 -8.78
N SER A 355 -38.65 10.44 -9.78
CA SER A 355 -38.37 10.15 -11.20
C SER A 355 -36.95 10.54 -11.57
N GLN A 356 -36.49 11.71 -11.14
CA GLN A 356 -35.11 12.16 -11.36
C GLN A 356 -34.10 11.25 -10.66
N ALA A 357 -34.39 10.85 -9.42
CA ALA A 357 -33.52 9.96 -8.64
C ALA A 357 -33.41 8.55 -9.25
N LEU A 358 -34.48 8.03 -9.86
CA LEU A 358 -34.48 6.72 -10.52
C LEU A 358 -33.86 6.75 -11.92
N ALA A 359 -33.93 7.88 -12.63
CA ALA A 359 -33.41 8.03 -13.99
C ALA A 359 -31.90 8.36 -14.06
N ARG A 360 -31.30 8.80 -12.96
CA ARG A 360 -29.94 9.39 -12.96
C ARG A 360 -28.80 8.43 -13.36
N GLU A 361 -28.99 7.11 -13.25
CA GLU A 361 -27.97 6.10 -13.60
C GLU A 361 -28.03 5.70 -15.08
N HIS A 362 -29.16 5.96 -15.74
CA HIS A 362 -29.41 5.56 -17.13
C HIS A 362 -29.79 6.79 -17.96
N GLY A 363 -28.86 7.31 -18.77
CA GLY A 363 -29.09 8.49 -19.59
C GLY A 363 -29.92 8.20 -20.85
N GLY A 364 -30.82 9.13 -21.22
CA GLY A 364 -31.54 9.12 -22.51
C GLY A 364 -33.07 9.11 -22.41
N ALA A 365 -33.75 9.30 -23.56
CA ALA A 365 -35.22 9.32 -23.65
C ALA A 365 -35.87 7.97 -23.30
N GLU A 366 -35.14 6.87 -23.52
CA GLU A 366 -35.57 5.50 -23.24
C GLU A 366 -35.64 5.20 -21.73
N ALA A 367 -34.69 5.72 -20.97
CA ALA A 367 -34.66 5.57 -19.53
C ALA A 367 -35.84 6.30 -18.85
N THR A 368 -36.21 7.46 -19.40
CA THR A 368 -37.35 8.25 -18.92
C THR A 368 -38.68 7.49 -19.05
N ASN A 369 -38.86 6.74 -20.14
CA ASN A 369 -40.08 5.95 -20.35
C ASN A 369 -40.15 4.71 -19.43
N ALA A 370 -39.02 4.05 -19.18
CA ALA A 370 -38.95 2.94 -18.23
C ALA A 370 -39.30 3.40 -16.81
N VAL A 371 -38.73 4.52 -16.35
CA VAL A 371 -39.03 5.10 -15.02
C VAL A 371 -40.52 5.46 -14.89
N LYS A 372 -41.13 6.06 -15.91
CA LYS A 372 -42.59 6.34 -15.91
C LYS A 372 -43.43 5.08 -15.76
N GLN A 373 -43.09 4.01 -16.48
CA GLN A 373 -43.80 2.74 -16.39
C GLN A 373 -43.63 2.10 -15.00
N TYR A 374 -42.43 2.18 -14.42
CA TYR A 374 -42.17 1.70 -13.07
C TYR A 374 -42.99 2.46 -12.00
N ILE A 375 -43.08 3.80 -12.11
CA ILE A 375 -43.86 4.63 -11.18
C ILE A 375 -45.36 4.34 -11.29
N GLU A 376 -45.90 4.11 -12.49
CA GLU A 376 -47.31 3.68 -12.63
C GLU A 376 -47.57 2.33 -11.96
N ASN A 377 -46.61 1.40 -12.02
CA ASN A 377 -46.73 0.13 -11.31
C ASN A 377 -46.75 0.29 -9.78
N LEU A 378 -46.05 1.29 -9.22
CA LEU A 378 -46.08 1.58 -7.77
C LEU A 378 -47.48 1.96 -7.27
N LYS A 379 -48.34 2.54 -8.12
CA LYS A 379 -49.75 2.82 -7.74
C LYS A 379 -50.57 1.56 -7.53
N SER A 380 -50.21 0.48 -8.22
CA SER A 380 -51.00 -0.75 -8.30
C SER A 380 -50.62 -1.82 -7.26
N ARG A 381 -49.56 -1.60 -6.48
CA ARG A 381 -49.00 -2.59 -5.56
C ARG A 381 -48.55 -1.94 -4.24
N PRO A 382 -48.72 -2.62 -3.09
CA PRO A 382 -48.13 -2.16 -1.83
C PRO A 382 -46.61 -2.05 -1.93
N PHE A 383 -46.06 -0.93 -1.49
CA PHE A 383 -44.61 -0.65 -1.47
C PHE A 383 -44.24 0.13 -0.21
N GLU A 384 -42.95 0.14 0.08
CA GLU A 384 -42.30 0.90 1.15
C GLU A 384 -41.08 1.58 0.57
N ALA A 385 -41.10 2.91 0.54
CA ALA A 385 -40.02 3.75 0.02
C ALA A 385 -39.17 4.29 1.17
N PHE A 386 -37.86 4.15 1.05
CA PHE A 386 -36.87 4.72 1.95
C PHE A 386 -35.96 5.66 1.18
N PHE A 387 -35.83 6.89 1.65
CA PHE A 387 -34.97 7.88 1.01
C PHE A 387 -34.48 8.92 2.00
N ASP A 388 -33.35 9.55 1.70
CA ASP A 388 -32.88 10.70 2.47
C ASP A 388 -33.50 12.00 1.96
N ASP A 389 -33.35 13.09 2.73
CA ASP A 389 -33.90 14.41 2.38
C ASP A 389 -33.45 14.93 1.01
N ALA A 390 -32.25 14.56 0.55
CA ALA A 390 -31.70 15.00 -0.73
C ALA A 390 -32.05 14.07 -1.90
N MET A 391 -32.82 12.99 -1.67
CA MET A 391 -33.02 11.90 -2.65
C MET A 391 -31.68 11.36 -3.20
N GLY A 392 -30.63 11.46 -2.39
CA GLY A 392 -29.31 10.94 -2.65
C GLY A 392 -29.30 9.41 -2.67
N VAL A 393 -30.11 8.79 -1.83
CA VAL A 393 -30.41 7.35 -1.79
C VAL A 393 -31.90 7.15 -1.92
N VAL A 394 -32.32 6.25 -2.80
CA VAL A 394 -33.71 5.82 -2.91
C VAL A 394 -33.76 4.30 -2.94
N ALA A 395 -34.51 3.71 -2.02
CA ALA A 395 -34.79 2.28 -1.96
C ALA A 395 -36.30 2.05 -1.98
N ILE A 396 -36.77 1.19 -2.89
CA ILE A 396 -38.18 0.76 -2.93
C ILE A 396 -38.25 -0.72 -2.61
N VAL A 397 -39.01 -1.06 -1.57
CA VAL A 397 -39.20 -2.41 -1.08
C VAL A 397 -40.65 -2.83 -1.30
N TYR A 398 -40.86 -4.00 -1.88
CA TYR A 398 -42.16 -4.65 -1.87
C TYR A 398 -42.26 -5.55 -0.63
N PRO A 399 -43.25 -5.31 0.26
CA PRO A 399 -43.49 -6.17 1.41
C PRO A 399 -43.77 -7.63 1.00
N PRO A 400 -43.61 -8.59 1.93
CA PRO A 400 -43.93 -9.99 1.67
C PRO A 400 -45.38 -10.16 1.20
N GLY A 401 -45.58 -11.00 0.18
CA GLY A 401 -46.91 -11.37 -0.31
C GLY A 401 -47.68 -12.26 0.66
N LYS A 402 -48.97 -12.50 0.41
CA LYS A 402 -49.84 -13.31 1.31
C LYS A 402 -49.30 -14.72 1.62
N ASP A 403 -48.52 -15.31 0.71
CA ASP A 403 -47.95 -16.65 0.82
C ASP A 403 -46.41 -16.66 0.90
N GLY A 404 -45.76 -15.50 1.08
CA GLY A 404 -44.31 -15.36 1.08
C GLY A 404 -43.77 -14.73 2.36
N GLU A 405 -42.59 -15.14 2.80
CA GLU A 405 -41.96 -14.63 4.04
C GLU A 405 -40.90 -13.55 3.80
N PHE A 406 -40.43 -13.40 2.56
CA PHE A 406 -39.36 -12.45 2.23
C PHE A 406 -39.91 -11.19 1.59
N ALA A 407 -39.45 -10.04 2.05
CA ALA A 407 -39.59 -8.78 1.33
C ALA A 407 -38.65 -8.76 0.10
N GLN A 408 -39.01 -8.00 -0.92
CA GLN A 408 -38.20 -7.82 -2.13
C GLN A 408 -37.73 -6.38 -2.25
N LEU A 409 -36.42 -6.15 -2.23
CA LEU A 409 -35.87 -4.84 -2.62
C LEU A 409 -35.89 -4.74 -4.15
N SER A 410 -36.74 -3.84 -4.66
CA SER A 410 -37.00 -3.68 -6.09
C SER A 410 -35.99 -2.79 -6.78
N THR A 411 -35.57 -1.71 -6.11
CA THR A 411 -34.54 -0.79 -6.62
C THR A 411 -33.82 -0.16 -5.46
N PHE A 412 -32.53 0.11 -5.66
CA PHE A 412 -31.67 0.82 -4.72
C PHE A 412 -30.71 1.69 -5.52
N THR A 413 -30.99 2.99 -5.59
CA THR A 413 -30.13 3.96 -6.28
C THR A 413 -29.42 4.82 -5.26
N THR A 414 -28.14 5.17 -5.48
CA THR A 414 -27.33 5.91 -4.50
C THR A 414 -26.32 6.86 -5.14
N THR A 415 -26.35 8.16 -4.87
CA THR A 415 -25.46 9.12 -5.55
C THR A 415 -24.05 8.81 -5.09
N LYS A 416 -23.05 9.26 -5.87
CA LYS A 416 -21.67 9.14 -5.42
C LYS A 416 -21.47 9.83 -4.06
N ASP A 417 -22.08 10.99 -3.84
CA ASP A 417 -21.97 11.72 -2.58
C ASP A 417 -22.65 10.98 -1.41
N ALA A 418 -23.88 10.50 -1.59
CA ALA A 418 -24.60 9.74 -0.57
C ALA A 418 -23.95 8.38 -0.25
N PHE A 419 -23.37 7.75 -1.28
CA PHE A 419 -22.56 6.55 -1.12
C PHE A 419 -21.26 6.86 -0.38
N LEU A 420 -20.56 7.96 -0.65
CA LEU A 420 -19.32 8.27 0.07
C LEU A 420 -19.58 8.76 1.51
N THR A 421 -20.77 9.26 1.81
CA THR A 421 -21.16 9.78 3.14
C THR A 421 -21.92 8.76 4.01
N ASN A 422 -21.87 7.46 3.70
CA ASN A 422 -22.56 6.41 4.47
C ASN A 422 -24.09 6.58 4.63
N VAL A 423 -24.74 7.37 3.76
CA VAL A 423 -26.22 7.48 3.77
C VAL A 423 -26.83 6.17 3.28
N SER A 424 -26.20 5.50 2.32
CA SER A 424 -26.62 4.18 1.82
C SER A 424 -26.66 3.13 2.93
N ASP A 425 -25.67 3.13 3.82
CA ASP A 425 -25.63 2.22 4.97
C ASP A 425 -26.76 2.51 5.96
N LEU A 426 -27.06 3.80 6.22
CA LEU A 426 -28.15 4.20 7.12
C LEU A 426 -29.52 3.74 6.60
N VAL A 427 -29.79 3.95 5.31
CA VAL A 427 -31.02 3.47 4.66
C VAL A 427 -31.11 1.94 4.73
N PHE A 428 -29.99 1.24 4.50
CA PHE A 428 -29.95 -0.22 4.55
C PHE A 428 -30.20 -0.78 5.95
N GLU A 429 -29.61 -0.19 7.00
CA GLU A 429 -29.90 -0.58 8.38
C GLU A 429 -31.36 -0.34 8.76
N ARG A 430 -31.95 0.78 8.30
CA ARG A 430 -33.39 1.06 8.50
C ARG A 430 -34.28 0.02 7.82
N MET A 431 -33.95 -0.39 6.60
CA MET A 431 -34.64 -1.47 5.91
C MET A 431 -34.50 -2.80 6.67
N LYS A 432 -33.31 -3.13 7.17
CA LYS A 432 -33.05 -4.37 7.92
C LYS A 432 -33.81 -4.44 9.24
N GLN A 433 -33.95 -3.29 9.93
CA GLN A 433 -34.77 -3.19 11.14
C GLN A 433 -36.25 -3.44 10.88
N LYS A 434 -36.77 -2.95 9.73
CA LYS A 434 -38.18 -3.09 9.38
C LYS A 434 -38.52 -4.45 8.73
N PHE A 435 -37.59 -5.00 7.96
CA PHE A 435 -37.75 -6.24 7.20
C PHE A 435 -36.65 -7.26 7.57
N PRO A 436 -36.93 -8.15 8.55
CA PRO A 436 -35.96 -9.14 9.00
C PRO A 436 -35.56 -10.18 7.96
N LYS A 437 -36.43 -10.50 6.98
CA LYS A 437 -36.16 -11.40 5.85
C LYS A 437 -36.33 -10.64 4.53
N MET A 438 -35.28 -10.56 3.70
CA MET A 438 -35.33 -9.84 2.42
C MET A 438 -34.43 -10.48 1.36
N TYR A 439 -34.79 -10.33 0.08
CA TYR A 439 -33.94 -10.67 -1.06
C TYR A 439 -33.92 -9.58 -2.14
N TRP A 440 -32.86 -9.57 -2.95
CA TRP A 440 -32.69 -8.68 -4.10
C TRP A 440 -31.70 -9.22 -5.12
N VAL A 441 -31.59 -8.55 -6.27
CA VAL A 441 -30.70 -8.94 -7.36
C VAL A 441 -29.83 -7.75 -7.75
N VAL A 442 -28.54 -8.01 -7.96
CA VAL A 442 -27.54 -7.02 -8.37
C VAL A 442 -26.90 -7.46 -9.68
N GLU A 443 -26.68 -6.53 -10.61
CA GLU A 443 -25.97 -6.82 -11.86
C GLU A 443 -24.44 -6.85 -11.70
N SER A 444 -23.79 -7.80 -12.37
CA SER A 444 -22.34 -8.09 -12.28
C SER A 444 -21.44 -7.02 -12.92
N GLN A 445 -21.98 -5.98 -13.55
CA GLN A 445 -21.19 -5.00 -14.31
C GLN A 445 -20.64 -3.86 -13.45
N GLU A 446 -21.28 -3.55 -12.32
CA GLU A 446 -20.85 -2.47 -11.41
C GLU A 446 -20.05 -2.99 -10.20
N GLN A 447 -18.72 -3.02 -10.32
CA GLN A 447 -17.83 -3.63 -9.33
C GLN A 447 -17.95 -3.05 -7.90
N ASN A 448 -18.30 -1.78 -7.74
CA ASN A 448 -18.33 -1.11 -6.42
C ASN A 448 -19.62 -1.42 -5.63
N LEU A 449 -20.79 -1.35 -6.28
CA LEU A 449 -22.08 -1.69 -5.68
C LEU A 449 -22.20 -3.19 -5.42
N VAL A 450 -21.66 -4.03 -6.31
CA VAL A 450 -21.61 -5.49 -6.10
C VAL A 450 -20.87 -5.84 -4.82
N LYS A 451 -19.67 -5.29 -4.59
CA LYS A 451 -18.89 -5.58 -3.39
C LYS A 451 -19.63 -5.15 -2.11
N TRP A 452 -20.20 -3.95 -2.11
CA TRP A 452 -20.96 -3.44 -0.96
C TRP A 452 -22.20 -4.29 -0.65
N ASN A 453 -22.97 -4.70 -1.67
CA ASN A 453 -24.11 -5.60 -1.48
C ASN A 453 -23.71 -6.96 -0.90
N LEU A 454 -22.56 -7.51 -1.32
CA LEU A 454 -22.03 -8.76 -0.79
C LEU A 454 -21.55 -8.66 0.67
N GLU A 455 -21.13 -7.48 1.12
CA GLU A 455 -20.77 -7.24 2.53
C GLU A 455 -22.00 -7.13 3.44
N LYS A 456 -23.18 -6.82 2.87
CA LYS A 456 -24.42 -6.55 3.60
C LYS A 456 -25.40 -7.73 3.65
N THR A 457 -25.10 -8.80 2.92
CA THR A 457 -25.96 -9.98 2.75
C THR A 457 -25.52 -11.13 3.67
N ASP A 458 -26.47 -11.98 4.10
CA ASP A 458 -26.14 -13.21 4.85
C ASP A 458 -25.73 -14.34 3.90
N GLY A 459 -26.26 -14.32 2.66
CA GLY A 459 -25.89 -15.24 1.60
C GLY A 459 -26.10 -14.65 0.20
N PHE A 460 -25.45 -15.24 -0.79
CA PHE A 460 -25.64 -14.87 -2.20
C PHE A 460 -25.46 -16.06 -3.15
N LEU A 461 -26.06 -15.97 -4.34
CA LEU A 461 -25.94 -16.94 -5.43
C LEU A 461 -25.68 -16.19 -6.73
N ARG A 462 -24.63 -16.58 -7.46
CA ARG A 462 -24.28 -15.97 -8.75
C ARG A 462 -24.78 -16.80 -9.92
N ARG A 463 -25.46 -16.17 -10.88
CA ARG A 463 -25.90 -16.78 -12.14
C ARG A 463 -25.61 -15.84 -13.31
N GLU A 464 -24.70 -16.26 -14.19
CA GLU A 464 -24.25 -15.47 -15.36
C GLU A 464 -23.86 -14.02 -15.00
N LYS A 465 -24.72 -13.04 -15.34
CA LYS A 465 -24.54 -11.60 -15.11
C LYS A 465 -25.27 -11.08 -13.86
N GLU A 466 -25.98 -11.91 -13.11
CA GLU A 466 -26.79 -11.52 -11.95
C GLU A 466 -26.27 -12.17 -10.66
N ILE A 467 -26.40 -11.44 -9.55
CA ILE A 467 -26.08 -11.90 -8.20
C ILE A 467 -27.35 -11.76 -7.35
N PHE A 468 -27.93 -12.89 -6.98
CA PHE A 468 -29.06 -12.97 -6.07
C PHE A 468 -28.55 -12.90 -4.63
N CYS A 469 -29.04 -11.96 -3.83
CA CYS A 469 -28.62 -11.71 -2.45
C CYS A 469 -29.82 -11.83 -1.50
N TRP A 470 -29.59 -12.25 -0.25
CA TRP A 470 -30.61 -12.31 0.78
C TRP A 470 -30.06 -12.20 2.21
N TRP A 471 -30.90 -11.74 3.13
CA TRP A 471 -30.67 -11.84 4.58
C TRP A 471 -31.88 -12.40 5.32
N GLY A 472 -31.64 -12.87 6.55
CA GLY A 472 -32.69 -13.29 7.48
C GLY A 472 -33.04 -14.78 7.45
N SER A 473 -32.35 -15.60 6.66
CA SER A 473 -32.50 -17.06 6.69
C SER A 473 -31.21 -17.80 6.34
N ALA A 474 -30.90 -18.82 7.13
CA ALA A 474 -29.80 -19.76 6.91
C ALA A 474 -30.31 -21.17 6.54
N GLU A 475 -31.62 -21.38 6.51
CA GLU A 475 -32.21 -22.70 6.22
C GLU A 475 -32.26 -22.95 4.71
N SER A 476 -31.66 -24.07 4.29
CA SER A 476 -31.57 -24.42 2.87
C SER A 476 -32.94 -24.61 2.23
N SER A 477 -33.93 -25.16 2.94
CA SER A 477 -35.31 -25.36 2.46
C SER A 477 -36.00 -24.04 2.11
N GLU A 478 -35.91 -23.03 2.98
CA GLU A 478 -36.48 -21.70 2.73
C GLU A 478 -35.80 -21.02 1.53
N ILE A 479 -34.48 -21.13 1.43
CA ILE A 479 -33.71 -20.54 0.33
C ILE A 479 -34.02 -21.26 -1.00
N PHE A 480 -34.15 -22.59 -1.01
CA PHE A 480 -34.55 -23.34 -2.20
C PHE A 480 -35.98 -22.99 -2.63
N GLY A 481 -36.91 -22.86 -1.67
CA GLY A 481 -38.27 -22.39 -1.97
C GLY A 481 -38.30 -20.97 -2.54
N LEU A 482 -37.49 -20.07 -1.99
CA LEU A 482 -37.31 -18.70 -2.49
C LEU A 482 -36.74 -18.70 -3.92
N LEU A 483 -35.71 -19.48 -4.20
CA LEU A 483 -35.09 -19.61 -5.52
C LEU A 483 -36.02 -20.28 -6.54
N GLU A 484 -36.80 -21.27 -6.11
CA GLU A 484 -37.79 -21.95 -6.95
C GLU A 484 -38.95 -21.01 -7.29
N ASN A 485 -39.45 -20.25 -6.32
CA ASN A 485 -40.44 -19.19 -6.53
C ASN A 485 -39.90 -18.10 -7.46
N TYR A 486 -38.65 -17.66 -7.25
CA TYR A 486 -37.98 -16.73 -8.16
C TYR A 486 -37.84 -17.31 -9.58
N SER A 487 -37.51 -18.60 -9.74
CA SER A 487 -37.37 -19.23 -11.05
C SER A 487 -38.71 -19.48 -11.74
N LYS A 488 -39.78 -19.81 -10.99
CA LYS A 488 -41.14 -20.03 -11.51
C LYS A 488 -41.82 -18.72 -11.88
N GLN A 489 -41.66 -17.70 -11.03
CA GLN A 489 -42.22 -16.37 -11.24
C GLN A 489 -41.31 -15.47 -12.09
N GLY A 490 -40.07 -15.89 -12.38
CA GLY A 490 -39.04 -15.08 -13.04
C GLY A 490 -39.47 -14.52 -14.39
N ARG A 491 -40.33 -15.18 -15.17
CA ARG A 491 -40.82 -14.61 -16.45
C ARG A 491 -41.90 -13.52 -16.29
N SER A 492 -42.56 -13.41 -15.13
CA SER A 492 -43.53 -12.34 -14.83
C SER A 492 -42.98 -11.28 -13.88
N ILE A 493 -42.10 -11.65 -12.94
CA ILE A 493 -41.50 -10.75 -11.94
C ILE A 493 -40.28 -9.99 -12.49
N LEU A 494 -39.53 -10.58 -13.44
CA LEU A 494 -38.50 -9.84 -14.22
C LEU A 494 -39.11 -8.84 -15.22
N LYS A 495 -40.42 -8.57 -15.19
CA LYS A 495 -41.04 -7.46 -15.92
C LYS A 495 -41.12 -6.16 -15.09
N ASP A 496 -40.99 -6.26 -13.77
CA ASP A 496 -41.36 -5.19 -12.84
C ASP A 496 -40.17 -4.53 -12.13
N SER A 497 -38.96 -5.09 -12.23
CA SER A 497 -37.74 -4.40 -11.76
C SER A 497 -37.36 -3.31 -12.75
N LEU A 498 -36.97 -2.14 -12.25
CA LEU A 498 -36.55 -1.01 -13.08
C LEU A 498 -35.38 -1.38 -14.02
N GLU A 499 -34.40 -2.15 -13.52
CA GLU A 499 -33.24 -2.59 -14.30
C GLU A 499 -33.62 -3.51 -15.48
N SER A 500 -34.64 -4.35 -15.28
CA SER A 500 -35.19 -5.22 -16.32
C SER A 500 -35.95 -4.45 -17.41
N GLN A 501 -36.45 -3.25 -17.09
CA GLN A 501 -37.11 -2.35 -18.05
C GLN A 501 -36.07 -1.60 -18.89
N PHE A 502 -34.96 -1.16 -18.29
CA PHE A 502 -33.83 -0.59 -19.03
C PHE A 502 -33.21 -1.58 -20.03
N ARG A 503 -33.04 -2.85 -19.64
CA ARG A 503 -32.51 -3.90 -20.53
C ARG A 503 -33.37 -4.12 -21.77
N ARG A 504 -34.70 -4.12 -21.65
CA ARG A 504 -35.61 -4.29 -22.80
C ARG A 504 -35.51 -3.13 -23.79
N ALA A 505 -35.38 -1.90 -23.29
CA ALA A 505 -35.15 -0.75 -24.14
C ALA A 505 -33.83 -0.90 -24.92
N ALA A 506 -32.75 -1.29 -24.22
CA ALA A 506 -31.44 -1.51 -24.84
C ALA A 506 -31.42 -2.67 -25.86
N ASP A 507 -32.02 -3.83 -25.55
CA ASP A 507 -32.09 -5.00 -26.43
C ASP A 507 -32.94 -4.73 -27.68
N PHE A 508 -34.01 -3.93 -27.55
CA PHE A 508 -34.84 -3.49 -28.68
C PHE A 508 -34.04 -2.60 -29.67
N VAL A 509 -33.23 -1.68 -29.15
CA VAL A 509 -32.34 -0.83 -29.96
C VAL A 509 -31.21 -1.64 -30.62
N ALA A 510 -30.66 -2.64 -29.92
CA ALA A 510 -29.66 -3.54 -30.48
C ALA A 510 -30.22 -4.39 -31.64
N GLY A 511 -31.48 -4.84 -31.52
CA GLY A 511 -32.19 -5.56 -32.59
C GLY A 511 -32.45 -4.70 -33.83
N LEU A 512 -32.74 -3.41 -33.66
CA LEU A 512 -32.91 -2.46 -34.77
C LEU A 512 -31.60 -2.22 -35.56
N LYS A 513 -30.43 -2.31 -34.90
CA LYS A 513 -29.11 -2.21 -35.57
C LYS A 513 -28.72 -3.48 -36.33
N GLN A 514 -29.17 -4.66 -35.90
CA GLN A 514 -28.90 -5.92 -36.62
C GLN A 514 -29.76 -6.12 -37.87
N GLY A 515 -30.90 -5.43 -37.99
CA GLY A 515 -31.79 -5.53 -39.16
C GLY A 515 -31.26 -4.91 -40.46
N GLN A 516 -30.11 -4.23 -40.46
CA GLN A 516 -29.59 -3.52 -41.65
C GLN A 516 -28.48 -4.24 -42.43
N GLN A 517 -28.00 -5.41 -42.02
CA GLN A 517 -26.99 -6.16 -42.81
C GLN A 517 -27.23 -7.68 -42.77
N ALA A 518 -28.16 -8.17 -43.59
CA ALA A 518 -28.14 -9.56 -44.04
C ALA A 518 -28.97 -9.76 -45.32
N ARG A 519 -28.32 -9.74 -46.47
CA ARG A 519 -28.70 -10.58 -47.62
C ARG A 519 -27.42 -11.21 -48.16
N SER A 520 -27.35 -12.54 -48.19
CA SER A 520 -26.91 -13.33 -49.37
C SER A 520 -26.75 -14.81 -49.03
N TYR A 521 -27.64 -15.59 -49.67
CA TYR A 521 -27.49 -16.91 -50.30
C TYR A 521 -26.90 -18.12 -49.57
N SER A 522 -27.75 -19.15 -49.54
CA SER A 522 -27.51 -20.56 -49.24
C SER A 522 -27.16 -21.35 -50.50
N THR A 523 -26.30 -22.37 -50.36
CA THR A 523 -26.29 -23.58 -51.20
C THR A 523 -25.80 -24.79 -50.40
N MET A 524 -26.46 -25.91 -50.63
CA MET A 524 -26.27 -27.21 -49.98
C MET A 524 -25.16 -28.05 -50.62
N ALA A 525 -24.57 -29.00 -49.87
CA ALA A 525 -24.43 -30.41 -50.30
C ALA A 525 -23.81 -31.29 -49.20
N ALA A 526 -24.31 -32.51 -49.09
CA ALA A 526 -23.92 -33.57 -48.16
C ALA A 526 -22.89 -34.56 -48.78
N SER A 527 -22.16 -35.34 -47.96
CA SER A 527 -21.98 -36.81 -48.12
C SER A 527 -20.92 -37.44 -47.16
N ARG A 528 -21.41 -38.35 -46.30
CA ARG A 528 -21.00 -39.75 -46.00
C ARG A 528 -19.53 -40.21 -45.77
N THR A 529 -19.32 -40.75 -44.56
CA THR A 529 -18.86 -42.11 -44.12
C THR A 529 -17.47 -42.73 -44.39
N MET A 530 -17.06 -43.55 -43.39
CA MET A 530 -16.10 -44.69 -43.31
C MET A 530 -14.62 -44.33 -43.22
N GLY A 531 -13.74 -44.94 -42.40
CA GLY A 531 -13.71 -46.12 -41.53
C GLY A 531 -12.20 -46.45 -41.35
N GLN A 532 -11.67 -46.80 -40.18
CA GLN A 532 -11.29 -48.16 -39.72
C GLN A 532 -10.08 -48.00 -38.76
N SER A 533 -10.11 -48.62 -37.56
CA SER A 533 -9.28 -49.79 -37.12
C SER A 533 -7.81 -49.44 -36.81
N ALA A 534 -7.05 -49.99 -35.85
CA ALA A 534 -7.23 -51.00 -34.81
C ALA A 534 -6.12 -50.80 -33.74
N ARG A 535 -6.40 -51.26 -32.51
CA ARG A 535 -5.42 -51.63 -31.44
C ARG A 535 -4.85 -53.04 -31.78
N PRO A 536 -3.75 -53.59 -31.17
CA PRO A 536 -3.61 -53.69 -29.71
C PRO A 536 -2.18 -53.83 -29.07
N SER A 537 -2.23 -53.73 -27.73
CA SER A 537 -1.37 -54.21 -26.62
C SER A 537 -0.13 -55.10 -26.83
N LEU A 538 0.84 -55.01 -25.89
CA LEU A 538 1.23 -56.15 -25.02
C LEU A 538 2.11 -55.73 -23.81
N ARG A 539 1.86 -56.40 -22.67
CA ARG A 539 2.59 -56.39 -21.37
C ARG A 539 3.66 -57.50 -21.36
N GLN A 540 4.74 -57.38 -20.57
CA GLN A 540 4.98 -58.08 -19.28
C GLN A 540 6.47 -58.14 -18.83
N ASN A 541 6.71 -57.76 -17.56
CA ASN A 541 7.64 -58.25 -16.52
C ASN A 541 8.95 -59.01 -16.87
N ARG A 542 10.06 -58.67 -16.18
CA ARG A 542 10.63 -59.42 -15.02
C ARG A 542 12.03 -58.91 -14.55
N ILE A 543 12.13 -58.68 -13.23
CA ILE A 543 13.14 -59.18 -12.25
C ILE A 543 14.60 -58.66 -12.28
N ALA A 544 15.02 -58.08 -11.14
CA ALA A 544 16.41 -57.92 -10.65
C ALA A 544 16.79 -59.13 -9.75
N PRO A 545 18.06 -59.47 -9.41
CA PRO A 545 18.91 -58.62 -8.54
C PRO A 545 20.45 -58.79 -8.68
N ALA A 546 21.25 -57.93 -8.02
CA ALA A 546 22.40 -58.29 -7.14
C ALA A 546 23.36 -57.10 -6.93
N ALA A 547 23.88 -57.02 -5.71
CA ALA A 547 24.61 -55.89 -5.12
C ALA A 547 26.14 -55.99 -5.24
N SER A 548 26.84 -54.84 -5.17
CA SER A 548 28.18 -54.76 -4.57
C SER A 548 28.39 -53.42 -3.84
N ARG A 549 29.07 -53.54 -2.68
CA ARG A 549 29.43 -52.55 -1.64
C ARG A 549 30.39 -51.49 -2.22
N GLY A 550 30.53 -50.23 -1.77
CA GLY A 550 30.36 -49.61 -0.47
C GLY A 550 31.70 -48.95 -0.08
N PHE A 551 31.77 -47.61 -0.04
CA PHE A 551 32.74 -46.86 0.76
C PHE A 551 32.04 -45.63 1.35
N ALA A 552 32.08 -45.53 2.68
CA ALA A 552 31.60 -44.41 3.47
C ALA A 552 32.79 -43.71 4.12
N THR A 553 32.74 -42.38 4.15
CA THR A 553 33.30 -41.40 5.11
C THR A 553 33.42 -40.08 4.33
N SER A 554 33.01 -38.90 4.76
CA SER A 554 32.43 -38.40 6.01
C SER A 554 31.94 -36.98 5.70
N ALA A 555 30.66 -36.68 5.89
CA ALA A 555 30.19 -35.29 5.93
C ALA A 555 28.99 -35.21 6.88
N SER A 556 29.27 -34.98 8.17
CA SER A 556 28.22 -34.63 9.12
C SER A 556 27.81 -33.17 8.93
N ARG A 557 26.49 -32.95 8.98
CA ARG A 557 25.71 -31.70 8.86
C ARG A 557 25.26 -31.35 7.44
N SER A 558 24.40 -32.22 6.89
CA SER A 558 23.32 -31.75 6.03
C SER A 558 22.42 -30.81 6.85
N GLN A 559 22.37 -29.54 6.47
CA GLN A 559 21.14 -28.78 6.67
C GLN A 559 20.21 -29.23 5.55
N ASP A 560 19.08 -29.84 5.93
CA ASP A 560 17.98 -30.17 5.04
C ASP A 560 17.46 -28.89 4.39
N SER A 561 18.03 -28.53 3.24
CA SER A 561 17.59 -27.40 2.44
C SER A 561 16.68 -27.92 1.34
N THR A 562 15.44 -27.42 1.29
CA THR A 562 14.47 -27.69 0.22
C THR A 562 14.88 -27.07 -1.13
N ASN A 563 15.81 -26.12 -1.12
CA ASN A 563 16.36 -25.52 -2.34
C ASN A 563 17.20 -26.57 -3.10
N PRO A 564 16.88 -26.89 -4.37
CA PRO A 564 17.59 -27.89 -5.17
C PRO A 564 19.00 -27.47 -5.57
N ASN A 565 19.36 -26.19 -5.40
CA ASN A 565 20.65 -25.63 -5.75
C ASN A 565 21.06 -24.60 -4.68
N PRO A 566 21.31 -25.00 -3.41
CA PRO A 566 21.57 -24.04 -2.34
C PRO A 566 22.91 -23.32 -2.55
N PRO A 567 23.05 -22.07 -2.06
CA PRO A 567 24.34 -21.38 -2.10
C PRO A 567 25.43 -22.16 -1.39
N TYR A 568 26.66 -22.07 -1.89
CA TYR A 568 27.79 -22.84 -1.35
C TYR A 568 28.22 -22.42 0.07
N GLY A 569 27.64 -21.37 0.64
CA GLY A 569 28.01 -20.84 1.96
C GLY A 569 29.45 -20.32 1.98
N ASN A 570 30.14 -20.42 3.12
CA ASN A 570 31.54 -20.01 3.26
C ASN A 570 32.54 -21.08 2.76
N LYS A 571 32.12 -22.03 1.92
CA LYS A 571 32.98 -23.13 1.47
C LYS A 571 34.07 -22.72 0.47
N PHE A 572 33.94 -21.54 -0.15
CA PHE A 572 35.04 -20.93 -0.89
C PHE A 572 35.79 -19.99 0.04
N ALA A 573 37.07 -20.28 0.27
CA ALA A 573 37.99 -19.33 0.86
C ALA A 573 38.37 -18.32 -0.22
N SER A 574 38.15 -17.02 0.03
CA SER A 574 38.57 -15.96 -0.87
C SER A 574 40.06 -16.10 -1.16
N LYS A 575 40.46 -16.14 -2.43
CA LYS A 575 41.87 -16.17 -2.83
C LYS A 575 42.65 -15.06 -2.13
N ASP A 576 43.88 -15.35 -1.73
CA ASP A 576 44.75 -14.46 -0.94
C ASP A 576 45.27 -13.26 -1.75
N TYR A 577 44.94 -13.17 -3.03
CA TYR A 577 45.41 -12.13 -3.95
C TYR A 577 44.26 -11.63 -4.86
N PRO A 578 44.24 -10.32 -5.19
CA PRO A 578 43.14 -9.74 -5.96
C PRO A 578 43.20 -10.11 -7.44
N SER A 579 42.05 -10.49 -8.01
CA SER A 579 41.91 -10.68 -9.46
C SER A 579 41.90 -9.36 -10.21
N LYS A 580 42.65 -9.28 -11.31
CA LYS A 580 42.75 -8.12 -12.20
C LYS A 580 41.59 -8.14 -13.19
N VAL A 581 40.79 -7.07 -13.20
CA VAL A 581 39.57 -6.97 -14.02
C VAL A 581 39.74 -5.90 -15.10
N ALA A 582 39.30 -6.19 -16.32
CA ALA A 582 39.13 -5.21 -17.38
C ALA A 582 37.64 -5.05 -17.74
N LEU A 583 37.18 -3.80 -17.84
CA LEU A 583 35.82 -3.47 -18.24
C LEU A 583 35.80 -2.82 -19.61
N ILE A 584 35.30 -3.53 -20.62
CA ILE A 584 35.18 -3.04 -21.99
C ILE A 584 33.76 -2.49 -22.20
N GLY A 585 33.60 -1.20 -22.49
CA GLY A 585 32.28 -0.56 -22.64
C GLY A 585 31.75 0.14 -21.38
N ALA A 586 32.65 0.75 -20.60
CA ALA A 586 32.35 1.20 -19.24
C ALA A 586 31.47 2.46 -19.09
N ARG A 587 31.15 3.18 -20.19
CA ARG A 587 30.38 4.44 -20.12
C ARG A 587 28.91 4.24 -19.71
N GLY A 588 28.31 3.10 -20.05
CA GLY A 588 26.88 2.88 -19.80
C GLY A 588 26.52 2.82 -18.31
N TYR A 589 25.24 3.02 -17.98
CA TYR A 589 24.76 2.96 -16.59
C TYR A 589 25.14 1.66 -15.86
N THR A 590 25.07 0.52 -16.57
CA THR A 590 25.51 -0.78 -16.04
C THR A 590 27.01 -0.83 -15.74
N GLY A 591 27.83 -0.23 -16.63
CA GLY A 591 29.28 -0.16 -16.44
C GLY A 591 29.64 0.61 -15.18
N GLN A 592 29.01 1.76 -14.96
CA GLN A 592 29.20 2.55 -13.74
C GLN A 592 28.73 1.82 -12.48
N ALA A 593 27.56 1.17 -12.51
CA ALA A 593 27.09 0.37 -11.38
C ALA A 593 28.04 -0.79 -11.04
N LEU A 594 28.70 -1.38 -12.04
CA LEU A 594 29.71 -2.41 -11.83
C LEU A 594 31.02 -1.82 -11.27
N ILE A 595 31.45 -0.65 -11.73
CA ILE A 595 32.62 0.06 -11.18
C ILE A 595 32.43 0.33 -9.67
N ASP A 596 31.25 0.78 -9.26
CA ASP A 596 30.91 1.02 -7.85
C ASP A 596 31.00 -0.26 -6.99
N LEU A 597 30.54 -1.39 -7.55
CA LEU A 597 30.63 -2.70 -6.91
C LEU A 597 32.08 -3.19 -6.81
N LEU A 598 32.84 -3.09 -7.91
CA LEU A 598 34.26 -3.46 -7.93
C LEU A 598 35.08 -2.59 -6.97
N ASN A 599 34.77 -1.31 -6.81
CA ASN A 599 35.42 -0.43 -5.84
C ASN A 599 35.24 -0.91 -4.39
N LYS A 600 34.13 -1.61 -4.07
CA LYS A 600 33.84 -2.15 -2.73
C LYS A 600 34.33 -3.59 -2.54
N HIS A 601 34.55 -4.34 -3.62
CA HIS A 601 34.95 -5.74 -3.53
C HIS A 601 36.39 -5.89 -3.00
N PRO A 602 36.67 -6.62 -1.91
CA PRO A 602 38.02 -6.66 -1.32
C PRO A 602 39.07 -7.28 -2.25
N ASN A 603 38.69 -8.29 -3.04
CA ASN A 603 39.62 -9.11 -3.83
C ASN A 603 39.49 -8.97 -5.36
N MET A 604 38.92 -7.85 -5.84
CA MET A 604 38.88 -7.54 -7.28
C MET A 604 39.43 -6.15 -7.52
N ASP A 605 40.37 -6.04 -8.45
CA ASP A 605 41.05 -4.80 -8.81
C ASP A 605 40.80 -4.47 -10.28
N LEU A 606 40.03 -3.41 -10.53
CA LEU A 606 39.82 -2.86 -11.86
C LEU A 606 41.13 -2.25 -12.37
N ARG A 607 41.61 -2.73 -13.51
CA ARG A 607 42.89 -2.33 -14.13
C ARG A 607 42.71 -1.54 -15.40
N HIS A 608 41.81 -1.99 -16.26
CA HIS A 608 41.56 -1.37 -17.56
C HIS A 608 40.09 -1.06 -17.72
N VAL A 609 39.81 0.09 -18.33
CA VAL A 609 38.45 0.57 -18.56
C VAL A 609 38.41 1.18 -19.95
N SER A 610 37.70 0.53 -20.88
CA SER A 610 37.65 0.98 -22.28
C SER A 610 36.37 1.76 -22.57
N SER A 611 36.53 2.95 -23.16
CA SER A 611 35.47 3.81 -23.68
C SER A 611 36.00 4.71 -24.81
N ARG A 612 35.41 4.56 -26.01
CA ARG A 612 35.76 5.39 -27.18
C ARG A 612 35.52 6.89 -26.93
N GLU A 613 34.45 7.22 -26.21
CA GLU A 613 34.00 8.60 -26.01
C GLU A 613 34.66 9.30 -24.82
N LEU A 614 35.10 8.52 -23.82
CA LEU A 614 35.74 9.05 -22.62
C LEU A 614 37.26 8.86 -22.64
N ASN A 615 37.83 8.37 -23.74
CA ASN A 615 39.25 8.10 -23.86
C ASN A 615 40.12 9.29 -23.41
N GLY A 616 41.09 9.02 -22.54
CA GLY A 616 41.97 10.02 -21.94
C GLY A 616 41.40 10.74 -20.71
N GLN A 617 40.12 10.56 -20.37
CA GLN A 617 39.52 11.11 -19.15
C GLN A 617 39.79 10.19 -17.95
N LYS A 618 39.92 10.79 -16.77
CA LYS A 618 40.07 10.05 -15.51
C LYS A 618 38.76 9.38 -15.11
N LEU A 619 38.82 8.14 -14.66
CA LEU A 619 37.68 7.42 -14.10
C LEU A 619 37.30 8.01 -12.73
N GLU A 620 36.04 8.41 -12.59
CA GLU A 620 35.44 8.84 -11.32
C GLU A 620 34.79 7.64 -10.61
N GLY A 621 34.65 7.72 -9.27
CA GLY A 621 33.99 6.68 -8.47
C GLY A 621 34.85 5.47 -8.08
N TYR A 622 36.01 5.26 -8.70
CA TYR A 622 36.96 4.20 -8.34
C TYR A 622 38.14 4.75 -7.51
N THR A 623 38.32 4.26 -6.29
CA THR A 623 39.25 4.81 -5.30
C THR A 623 40.52 3.98 -5.08
N LYS A 624 40.51 2.69 -5.46
CA LYS A 624 41.68 1.82 -5.25
C LYS A 624 42.87 2.14 -6.15
N ARG A 625 42.62 2.79 -7.29
CA ARG A 625 43.63 3.16 -8.29
C ARG A 625 43.17 4.39 -9.08
N GLN A 626 44.14 5.17 -9.53
CA GLN A 626 43.93 6.17 -10.57
C GLN A 626 43.88 5.47 -11.93
N ILE A 627 42.70 5.44 -12.55
CA ILE A 627 42.47 4.81 -13.86
C ILE A 627 42.07 5.91 -14.85
N THR A 628 42.57 5.80 -16.07
CA THR A 628 42.16 6.64 -17.20
C THR A 628 41.42 5.75 -18.19
N TYR A 629 40.34 6.25 -18.77
CA TYR A 629 39.64 5.54 -19.84
C TYR A 629 40.55 5.38 -21.05
N GLU A 630 40.61 4.17 -21.57
CA GLU A 630 41.39 3.79 -22.76
C GLU A 630 40.45 3.56 -23.95
N ASN A 631 41.00 3.57 -25.17
CA ASN A 631 40.29 3.11 -26.37
C ASN A 631 40.92 1.80 -26.84
N LEU A 632 40.70 0.73 -26.09
CA LEU A 632 41.26 -0.59 -26.40
C LEU A 632 40.62 -1.17 -27.67
N SER A 633 41.45 -1.43 -28.67
CA SER A 633 41.08 -2.22 -29.85
C SER A 633 41.15 -3.73 -29.56
N PRO A 634 40.59 -4.59 -30.42
CA PRO A 634 40.77 -6.04 -30.29
C PRO A 634 42.25 -6.46 -30.24
N ASP A 635 43.13 -5.81 -30.98
CA ASP A 635 44.57 -6.12 -30.97
C ASP A 635 45.22 -5.74 -29.64
N ASP A 636 44.81 -4.62 -29.03
CA ASP A 636 45.28 -4.22 -27.69
C ASP A 636 44.79 -5.22 -26.63
N VAL A 637 43.54 -5.69 -26.74
CA VAL A 637 42.98 -6.70 -25.85
C VAL A 637 43.71 -8.03 -25.99
N GLU A 638 44.01 -8.48 -27.21
CA GLU A 638 44.82 -9.67 -27.46
C GLU A 638 46.22 -9.54 -26.83
N ALA A 639 46.87 -8.38 -26.98
CA ALA A 639 48.18 -8.12 -26.40
C ALA A 639 48.17 -8.13 -24.86
N LEU A 640 47.18 -7.51 -24.23
CA LEU A 640 47.00 -7.50 -22.77
C LEU A 640 46.70 -8.91 -22.23
N ALA A 641 45.86 -9.68 -22.94
CA ALA A 641 45.54 -11.06 -22.59
C ALA A 641 46.77 -11.98 -22.68
N LYS A 642 47.59 -11.84 -23.74
CA LYS A 642 48.86 -12.58 -23.92
C LYS A 642 49.86 -12.32 -22.79
N LYS A 643 49.91 -11.09 -22.28
CA LYS A 643 50.78 -10.71 -21.16
C LYS A 643 50.26 -11.19 -19.80
N GLY A 644 49.02 -11.68 -19.72
CA GLY A 644 48.39 -12.08 -18.45
C GLY A 644 48.14 -10.89 -17.52
N GLU A 645 47.93 -9.69 -18.06
CA GLU A 645 47.66 -8.49 -17.24
C GLU A 645 46.23 -8.43 -16.69
N VAL A 646 45.33 -9.27 -17.22
CA VAL A 646 43.91 -9.31 -16.86
C VAL A 646 43.49 -10.76 -16.64
N ASP A 647 42.82 -11.03 -15.51
CA ASP A 647 42.30 -12.35 -15.15
C ASP A 647 40.81 -12.49 -15.53
N CYS A 648 40.08 -11.36 -15.55
CA CYS A 648 38.66 -11.33 -15.90
C CYS A 648 38.30 -10.13 -16.79
N TRP A 649 37.61 -10.43 -17.89
CA TRP A 649 37.18 -9.51 -18.91
C TRP A 649 35.67 -9.36 -18.89
N VAL A 650 35.17 -8.16 -18.60
CA VAL A 650 33.74 -7.86 -18.64
C VAL A 650 33.42 -7.08 -19.90
N MET A 651 32.55 -7.65 -20.73
CA MET A 651 32.07 -7.04 -21.97
C MET A 651 30.73 -6.35 -21.72
N ALA A 652 30.80 -5.05 -21.41
CA ALA A 652 29.65 -4.14 -21.26
C ALA A 652 29.33 -3.43 -22.58
N LEU A 653 29.30 -4.18 -23.67
CA LEU A 653 29.15 -3.67 -25.03
C LEU A 653 27.71 -3.80 -25.55
N PRO A 654 27.31 -3.00 -26.56
CA PRO A 654 26.06 -3.24 -27.28
C PRO A 654 26.02 -4.61 -27.94
N ASN A 655 24.81 -5.13 -28.19
CA ASN A 655 24.62 -6.39 -28.91
C ASN A 655 25.27 -6.33 -30.31
N GLY A 656 25.91 -7.43 -30.72
CA GLY A 656 26.60 -7.62 -31.98
C GLY A 656 28.03 -7.08 -32.02
N VAL A 657 28.54 -6.55 -30.90
CA VAL A 657 29.86 -5.89 -30.84
C VAL A 657 30.88 -6.72 -30.05
N CYS A 658 30.44 -7.72 -29.29
CA CYS A 658 31.30 -8.46 -28.36
C CYS A 658 32.32 -9.36 -29.08
N LYS A 659 31.90 -9.97 -30.20
CA LYS A 659 32.64 -11.03 -30.91
C LYS A 659 34.12 -10.74 -31.21
N PRO A 660 34.52 -9.58 -31.77
CA PRO A 660 35.94 -9.32 -32.07
C PRO A 660 36.84 -9.29 -30.83
N PHE A 661 36.31 -8.84 -29.69
CA PHE A 661 37.04 -8.79 -28.42
C PHE A 661 37.17 -10.17 -27.79
N VAL A 662 36.11 -10.98 -27.86
CA VAL A 662 36.14 -12.38 -27.42
C VAL A 662 37.17 -13.18 -28.22
N GLU A 663 37.12 -13.10 -29.55
CA GLU A 663 38.07 -13.79 -30.43
C GLU A 663 39.51 -13.33 -30.18
N ALA A 664 39.75 -12.05 -29.87
CA ALA A 664 41.06 -11.54 -29.49
C ALA A 664 41.59 -12.16 -28.19
N ILE A 665 40.74 -12.31 -27.17
CA ILE A 665 41.11 -12.98 -25.92
C ILE A 665 41.40 -14.46 -26.20
N GLU A 666 40.61 -15.12 -27.04
CA GLU A 666 40.83 -16.53 -27.38
C GLU A 666 42.13 -16.75 -28.18
N ARG A 667 42.43 -15.88 -29.16
CA ARG A 667 43.69 -15.91 -29.92
C ARG A 667 44.93 -15.65 -29.07
N SER A 668 44.77 -15.06 -27.88
CA SER A 668 45.87 -14.88 -26.94
C SER A 668 46.44 -16.20 -26.40
N GLY A 669 45.65 -17.29 -26.45
CA GLY A 669 46.00 -18.58 -25.86
C GLY A 669 45.88 -18.61 -24.33
N ASN A 670 45.40 -17.53 -23.70
CA ASN A 670 45.18 -17.48 -22.25
C ASN A 670 43.84 -18.12 -21.88
N GLU A 671 43.83 -19.44 -21.76
CA GLU A 671 42.62 -20.23 -21.44
C GLU A 671 42.09 -19.99 -20.01
N GLN A 672 42.88 -19.39 -19.13
CA GLN A 672 42.48 -19.12 -17.74
C GLN A 672 41.70 -17.82 -17.57
N SER A 673 41.68 -16.96 -18.60
CA SER A 673 40.94 -15.70 -18.55
C SER A 673 39.44 -15.94 -18.54
N VAL A 674 38.75 -15.34 -17.56
CA VAL A 674 37.28 -15.39 -17.49
C VAL A 674 36.70 -14.27 -18.34
N ILE A 675 35.73 -14.58 -19.20
CA ILE A 675 35.00 -13.62 -20.02
C ILE A 675 33.54 -13.62 -19.58
N VAL A 676 33.03 -12.43 -19.22
CA VAL A 676 31.62 -12.23 -18.87
C VAL A 676 30.99 -11.27 -19.88
N ASP A 677 30.06 -11.77 -20.68
CA ASP A 677 29.29 -10.97 -21.64
C ASP A 677 28.00 -10.45 -21.00
N LEU A 678 27.81 -9.13 -20.97
CA LEU A 678 26.57 -8.50 -20.51
C LEU A 678 25.54 -8.32 -21.64
N SER A 679 25.97 -8.45 -22.89
CA SER A 679 25.10 -8.34 -24.06
C SER A 679 24.24 -9.61 -24.23
N ALA A 680 23.50 -9.69 -25.33
CA ALA A 680 22.71 -10.87 -25.67
C ALA A 680 23.43 -11.84 -26.64
N ASP A 681 24.67 -11.55 -27.02
CA ASP A 681 25.37 -12.24 -28.12
C ASP A 681 25.55 -13.75 -27.84
N TYR A 682 25.83 -14.11 -26.58
CA TYR A 682 26.13 -15.49 -26.19
C TYR A 682 25.08 -16.14 -25.28
N ARG A 683 23.94 -15.48 -25.00
CA ARG A 683 22.89 -16.02 -24.11
C ARG A 683 22.18 -17.27 -24.65
N PHE A 684 22.37 -17.57 -25.92
CA PHE A 684 21.78 -18.70 -26.64
C PHE A 684 22.84 -19.73 -27.10
N ASP A 685 24.11 -19.52 -26.75
CA ASP A 685 25.21 -20.41 -27.12
C ASP A 685 25.46 -21.44 -26.01
N ASP A 686 25.36 -22.72 -26.35
CA ASP A 686 25.54 -23.82 -25.40
C ASP A 686 27.01 -23.99 -24.94
N ASN A 687 27.96 -23.35 -25.62
CA ASN A 687 29.37 -23.30 -25.20
C ASN A 687 29.64 -22.26 -24.11
N TRP A 688 28.65 -21.42 -23.80
CA TRP A 688 28.72 -20.40 -22.76
C TRP A 688 27.87 -20.81 -21.56
N THR A 689 28.40 -20.58 -20.36
CA THR A 689 27.62 -20.85 -19.14
C THR A 689 26.64 -19.70 -18.90
N TYR A 690 25.36 -20.01 -18.83
CA TYR A 690 24.34 -19.02 -18.50
C TYR A 690 24.45 -18.61 -17.02
N GLY A 691 24.66 -17.32 -16.76
CA GLY A 691 25.05 -16.78 -15.47
C GLY A 691 23.89 -16.48 -14.52
N LEU A 692 23.01 -17.44 -14.24
CA LEU A 692 21.90 -17.31 -13.26
C LEU A 692 22.03 -18.36 -12.15
N PRO A 693 22.87 -18.13 -11.11
CA PRO A 693 23.23 -19.12 -10.09
C PRO A 693 22.05 -19.75 -9.35
N GLU A 694 20.92 -19.04 -9.22
CA GLU A 694 19.74 -19.54 -8.52
C GLU A 694 19.02 -20.67 -9.29
N LEU A 695 19.17 -20.72 -10.62
CA LEU A 695 18.54 -21.71 -11.50
C LEU A 695 19.54 -22.64 -12.18
N VAL A 696 20.70 -22.12 -12.56
CA VAL A 696 21.79 -22.90 -13.17
C VAL A 696 22.61 -23.55 -12.07
N PRO A 697 22.91 -24.87 -12.14
CA PRO A 697 23.71 -25.55 -11.13
C PRO A 697 25.03 -24.80 -10.91
N ARG A 698 25.26 -24.30 -9.69
CA ARG A 698 26.39 -23.41 -9.38
C ARG A 698 27.76 -24.02 -9.73
N ARG A 699 27.87 -25.35 -9.74
CA ARG A 699 29.05 -26.11 -10.19
C ARG A 699 29.45 -25.86 -11.65
N LYS A 700 28.53 -25.40 -12.49
CA LYS A 700 28.82 -25.02 -13.88
C LYS A 700 29.47 -23.63 -13.96
N LEU A 701 29.23 -22.78 -12.97
CA LEU A 701 29.80 -21.43 -12.88
C LEU A 701 31.14 -21.42 -12.15
N ASP A 702 31.34 -22.36 -11.22
CA ASP A 702 32.64 -22.59 -10.57
C ASP A 702 33.71 -22.91 -11.62
N GLY A 703 34.72 -22.03 -11.76
CA GLY A 703 35.77 -22.14 -12.77
C GLY A 703 35.34 -21.89 -14.22
N ALA A 704 34.14 -21.35 -14.47
CA ALA A 704 33.69 -21.05 -15.83
C ALA A 704 34.49 -19.91 -16.46
N THR A 705 35.02 -20.13 -17.66
CA THR A 705 35.81 -19.11 -18.40
C THR A 705 34.95 -18.32 -19.38
N ARG A 706 33.77 -18.81 -19.75
CA ARG A 706 32.83 -18.16 -20.68
C ARG A 706 31.46 -18.07 -20.03
N ILE A 707 31.03 -16.86 -19.67
CA ILE A 707 29.76 -16.62 -18.98
C ILE A 707 28.91 -15.62 -19.75
N ALA A 708 27.69 -16.04 -20.09
CA ALA A 708 26.67 -15.16 -20.66
C ALA A 708 25.79 -14.65 -19.52
N ASN A 709 25.85 -13.36 -19.23
CA ASN A 709 25.06 -12.76 -18.17
C ASN A 709 23.59 -12.61 -18.61
N PRO A 710 22.62 -13.02 -17.78
CA PRO A 710 21.20 -12.87 -18.06
C PRO A 710 20.77 -11.44 -18.38
N GLY A 711 19.73 -11.29 -19.20
CA GLY A 711 19.02 -10.04 -19.37
C GLY A 711 18.21 -9.65 -18.14
N CYS A 712 18.01 -8.36 -17.90
CA CYS A 712 17.33 -7.86 -16.71
C CYS A 712 15.88 -8.37 -16.61
N TYR A 713 15.08 -8.24 -17.68
CA TYR A 713 13.72 -8.80 -17.70
C TYR A 713 13.73 -10.32 -17.58
N ALA A 714 14.65 -10.98 -18.30
CA ALA A 714 14.77 -12.43 -18.27
C ALA A 714 15.09 -12.94 -16.86
N THR A 715 15.92 -12.24 -16.09
CA THR A 715 16.26 -12.58 -14.70
C THR A 715 15.02 -12.62 -13.81
N ALA A 716 14.23 -11.55 -13.81
CA ALA A 716 13.02 -11.46 -12.98
C ALA A 716 11.95 -12.48 -13.41
N ALA A 717 11.74 -12.64 -14.72
CA ALA A 717 10.75 -13.58 -15.24
C ALA A 717 11.12 -15.04 -14.95
N GLN A 718 12.39 -15.42 -15.16
CA GLN A 718 12.86 -16.78 -14.89
C GLN A 718 12.73 -17.15 -13.42
N LEU A 719 13.16 -16.28 -12.50
CA LEU A 719 13.00 -16.49 -11.07
C LEU A 719 11.51 -16.45 -10.64
N GLY A 720 10.70 -15.66 -11.34
CA GLY A 720 9.26 -15.67 -11.18
C GLY A 720 8.63 -17.00 -11.58
N ILE A 721 9.03 -17.62 -12.69
CA ILE A 721 8.31 -18.78 -13.26
C ILE A 721 8.87 -20.12 -12.75
N ALA A 722 10.17 -20.20 -12.48
CA ALA A 722 10.86 -21.46 -12.18
C ALA A 722 10.22 -22.35 -11.10
N PRO A 723 9.70 -21.82 -9.97
CA PRO A 723 9.06 -22.67 -8.95
C PRO A 723 7.76 -23.35 -9.41
N LEU A 724 7.20 -22.92 -10.55
CA LEU A 724 5.91 -23.38 -11.04
C LEU A 724 5.98 -24.22 -12.32
N LEU A 725 7.18 -24.50 -12.86
CA LEU A 725 7.35 -25.21 -14.15
C LEU A 725 6.53 -26.50 -14.25
N ASP A 726 6.56 -27.34 -13.20
CA ASP A 726 5.81 -28.61 -13.15
C ASP A 726 4.28 -28.43 -13.07
N PHE A 727 3.82 -27.22 -12.77
CA PHE A 727 2.41 -26.88 -12.59
C PHE A 727 1.83 -26.06 -13.74
N ILE A 728 2.63 -25.71 -14.74
CA ILE A 728 2.17 -24.95 -15.91
C ILE A 728 1.15 -25.77 -16.70
N GLY A 729 -0.02 -25.18 -16.95
CA GLY A 729 -1.11 -25.76 -17.74
C GLY A 729 -1.36 -25.08 -19.08
N GLY A 730 -0.55 -24.08 -19.43
CA GLY A 730 -0.64 -23.28 -20.65
C GLY A 730 0.42 -22.18 -20.65
N GLN A 731 0.56 -21.44 -21.75
CA GLN A 731 1.62 -20.44 -21.91
C GLN A 731 1.55 -19.33 -20.83
N PRO A 732 2.60 -19.12 -20.01
CA PRO A 732 2.70 -17.96 -19.13
C PRO A 732 2.72 -16.65 -19.91
N THR A 733 2.06 -15.62 -19.38
CA THR A 733 2.11 -14.26 -19.91
C THR A 733 2.82 -13.35 -18.93
N VAL A 734 3.87 -12.67 -19.39
CA VAL A 734 4.72 -11.79 -18.61
C VAL A 734 4.55 -10.36 -19.11
N PHE A 735 3.98 -9.49 -18.27
CA PHE A 735 3.97 -8.05 -18.49
C PHE A 735 5.04 -7.39 -17.62
N GLY A 736 6.02 -6.76 -18.25
CA GLY A 736 7.16 -6.16 -17.54
C GLY A 736 7.22 -4.66 -17.76
N VAL A 737 7.52 -3.89 -16.71
CA VAL A 737 7.78 -2.44 -16.81
C VAL A 737 9.13 -2.12 -16.18
N SER A 738 10.04 -1.50 -16.92
CA SER A 738 11.34 -1.02 -16.43
C SER A 738 11.39 0.50 -16.31
N GLY A 739 12.37 0.95 -15.53
CA GLY A 739 12.84 2.33 -15.59
C GLY A 739 13.60 2.61 -16.87
N TYR A 740 13.74 3.89 -17.21
CA TYR A 740 14.29 4.32 -18.49
C TYR A 740 15.81 4.10 -18.64
N SER A 741 16.54 3.84 -17.54
CA SER A 741 17.95 3.45 -17.60
C SER A 741 18.19 2.18 -18.42
N GLY A 742 17.17 1.31 -18.53
CA GLY A 742 17.22 0.10 -19.36
C GLY A 742 17.27 0.37 -20.87
N ALA A 743 16.88 1.56 -21.33
CA ALA A 743 17.04 1.97 -22.73
C ALA A 743 18.46 2.47 -23.06
N GLY A 744 19.37 2.51 -22.07
CA GLY A 744 20.74 2.96 -22.23
C GLY A 744 20.89 4.47 -22.22
N THR A 745 22.10 4.95 -22.55
CA THR A 745 22.47 6.38 -22.49
C THR A 745 22.24 7.13 -23.81
N LYS A 746 22.05 6.42 -24.93
CA LYS A 746 21.83 7.05 -26.23
C LYS A 746 20.41 7.62 -26.29
N PRO A 747 20.21 8.92 -26.60
CA PRO A 747 18.88 9.53 -26.63
C PRO A 747 17.89 8.78 -27.55
N SER A 748 16.68 8.59 -27.05
CA SER A 748 15.56 7.90 -27.70
C SER A 748 14.24 8.27 -27.02
N PRO A 749 13.08 8.04 -27.66
CA PRO A 749 11.78 8.22 -27.00
C PRO A 749 11.61 7.40 -25.71
N LYS A 750 12.40 6.32 -25.54
CA LYS A 750 12.35 5.37 -24.43
C LYS A 750 13.23 5.77 -23.24
N ASN A 751 14.06 6.80 -23.38
CA ASN A 751 14.81 7.43 -22.27
C ASN A 751 14.67 8.95 -22.23
N ASP A 752 13.69 9.49 -22.93
CA ASP A 752 13.27 10.88 -22.78
C ASP A 752 12.26 11.00 -21.63
N VAL A 753 12.68 11.61 -20.52
CA VAL A 753 11.85 11.80 -19.32
C VAL A 753 10.61 12.63 -19.61
N ASN A 754 10.67 13.60 -20.53
CA ASN A 754 9.51 14.41 -20.89
C ASN A 754 8.46 13.56 -21.61
N ASN A 755 8.91 12.74 -22.57
CA ASN A 755 8.03 11.83 -23.30
C ASN A 755 7.44 10.72 -22.42
N LEU A 756 8.17 10.29 -21.39
CA LEU A 756 7.74 9.28 -20.43
C LEU A 756 6.85 9.84 -19.30
N THR A 757 6.85 11.15 -19.08
CA THR A 757 6.03 11.78 -18.03
C THR A 757 4.56 11.59 -18.35
N ASN A 758 3.81 10.99 -17.41
CA ASN A 758 2.40 10.58 -17.59
C ASN A 758 2.18 9.59 -18.75
N ASN A 759 3.21 8.81 -19.11
CA ASN A 759 3.18 7.90 -20.24
C ASN A 759 3.80 6.53 -19.89
N LEU A 760 3.47 5.50 -20.68
CA LEU A 760 4.02 4.15 -20.59
C LEU A 760 4.20 3.61 -22.01
N ILE A 761 5.43 3.27 -22.40
CA ILE A 761 5.75 2.96 -23.80
C ILE A 761 6.22 1.50 -23.92
N PRO A 762 5.69 0.70 -24.86
CA PRO A 762 6.22 -0.64 -25.11
C PRO A 762 7.62 -0.59 -25.72
N TYR A 763 8.52 -1.49 -25.30
CA TYR A 763 9.78 -1.72 -26.02
C TYR A 763 9.51 -2.42 -27.35
N SER A 764 8.71 -3.48 -27.30
CA SER A 764 8.09 -4.20 -28.41
C SER A 764 6.83 -4.90 -27.90
N LEU A 765 5.94 -5.31 -28.81
CA LEU A 765 4.71 -6.02 -28.47
C LEU A 765 4.85 -7.55 -28.58
N VAL A 766 5.77 -8.01 -29.43
CA VAL A 766 6.14 -9.41 -29.67
C VAL A 766 7.63 -9.49 -30.01
N ASP A 767 8.20 -10.70 -30.09
CA ASP A 767 9.55 -10.98 -30.57
C ASP A 767 10.68 -10.24 -29.83
N HIS A 768 10.43 -9.82 -28.58
CA HIS A 768 11.48 -9.24 -27.76
C HIS A 768 12.54 -10.31 -27.44
N ILE A 769 13.82 -9.96 -27.44
CA ILE A 769 14.90 -10.93 -27.20
C ILE A 769 14.75 -11.69 -25.87
N HIS A 770 14.30 -10.99 -24.82
CA HIS A 770 14.02 -11.60 -23.51
C HIS A 770 12.91 -12.65 -23.56
N GLU A 771 11.94 -12.57 -24.47
CA GLU A 771 10.91 -13.61 -24.63
C GLU A 771 11.56 -14.95 -25.00
N ARG A 772 12.40 -14.94 -26.04
CA ARG A 772 13.15 -16.12 -26.48
C ARG A 772 14.14 -16.59 -25.42
N GLU A 773 14.79 -15.67 -24.72
CA GLU A 773 15.73 -15.97 -23.63
C GLU A 773 15.05 -16.73 -22.50
N ILE A 774 13.91 -16.22 -22.00
CA ILE A 774 13.13 -16.87 -20.94
C ILE A 774 12.68 -18.26 -21.41
N SER A 775 12.11 -18.35 -22.62
CA SER A 775 11.61 -19.62 -23.16
C SER A 775 12.70 -20.67 -23.30
N ARG A 776 13.87 -20.28 -23.83
CA ARG A 776 15.04 -21.18 -24.02
C ARG A 776 15.56 -21.70 -22.68
N GLN A 777 15.73 -20.82 -21.70
CA GLN A 777 16.39 -21.16 -20.43
C GLN A 777 15.46 -21.92 -19.47
N LEU A 778 14.14 -21.67 -19.52
CA LEU A 778 13.15 -22.44 -18.75
C LEU A 778 12.70 -23.72 -19.46
N GLY A 779 12.92 -23.84 -20.77
CA GLY A 779 12.38 -24.95 -21.58
C GLY A 779 10.85 -24.90 -21.69
N THR A 780 10.24 -23.72 -21.60
CA THR A 780 8.78 -23.53 -21.68
C THR A 780 8.50 -22.18 -22.35
N ASP A 781 7.65 -22.18 -23.37
CA ASP A 781 7.30 -20.95 -24.09
C ASP A 781 6.57 -19.95 -23.18
N VAL A 782 6.93 -18.68 -23.28
CA VAL A 782 6.27 -17.56 -22.60
C VAL A 782 5.89 -16.48 -23.60
N ALA A 783 4.83 -15.72 -23.31
CA ALA A 783 4.49 -14.48 -24.02
C ALA A 783 4.95 -13.29 -23.18
N PHE A 784 5.77 -12.38 -23.73
CA PHE A 784 6.40 -11.31 -22.98
C PHE A 784 6.20 -9.93 -23.60
N ILE A 785 5.72 -8.99 -22.77
CA ILE A 785 5.33 -7.64 -23.20
C ILE A 785 6.09 -6.58 -22.37
N PRO A 786 7.28 -6.16 -22.80
CA PRO A 786 8.11 -5.16 -22.11
C PRO A 786 7.64 -3.73 -22.33
N HIS A 787 7.63 -2.93 -21.28
CA HIS A 787 7.32 -1.51 -21.28
C HIS A 787 8.34 -0.68 -20.49
N VAL A 788 8.45 0.61 -20.79
CA VAL A 788 9.28 1.57 -20.06
C VAL A 788 8.43 2.68 -19.48
N ALA A 789 8.77 3.08 -18.26
CA ALA A 789 8.16 4.18 -17.54
C ALA A 789 9.18 5.23 -17.09
N VAL A 790 8.70 6.32 -16.51
CA VAL A 790 9.47 7.55 -16.21
C VAL A 790 10.50 7.41 -15.08
N TRP A 791 10.45 6.38 -14.24
CA TRP A 791 11.44 6.22 -13.18
C TRP A 791 12.80 5.78 -13.73
N PHE A 792 13.89 6.13 -13.05
CA PHE A 792 15.24 5.85 -13.57
C PHE A 792 15.57 4.36 -13.63
N GLN A 793 15.46 3.63 -12.51
CA GLN A 793 15.83 2.22 -12.41
C GLN A 793 14.86 1.40 -11.57
N GLY A 794 14.79 0.10 -11.84
CA GLY A 794 13.84 -0.85 -11.27
C GLY A 794 12.92 -1.45 -12.34
N ILE A 795 12.59 -2.73 -12.17
CA ILE A 795 11.71 -3.52 -13.02
C ILE A 795 10.59 -4.11 -12.16
N HIS A 796 9.36 -4.10 -12.69
CA HIS A 796 8.21 -4.82 -12.16
C HIS A 796 7.66 -5.78 -13.20
N HIS A 797 7.53 -7.06 -12.83
CA HIS A 797 6.82 -8.06 -13.61
C HIS A 797 5.46 -8.36 -12.98
N THR A 798 4.44 -8.47 -13.81
CA THR A 798 3.19 -9.16 -13.50
C THR A 798 3.13 -10.39 -14.38
N ILE A 799 3.16 -11.57 -13.77
CA ILE A 799 3.27 -12.85 -14.46
C ILE A 799 1.99 -13.63 -14.21
N SER A 800 1.20 -13.86 -15.26
CA SER A 800 0.00 -14.68 -15.23
C SER A 800 0.32 -16.07 -15.75
N ILE A 801 0.13 -17.10 -14.93
CA ILE A 801 0.52 -18.48 -15.20
C ILE A 801 -0.73 -19.36 -15.13
N PRO A 802 -1.19 -19.94 -16.25
CA PRO A 802 -2.19 -21.01 -16.24
C PRO A 802 -1.65 -22.24 -15.52
N LEU A 803 -2.46 -22.87 -14.66
CA LEU A 803 -2.08 -24.03 -13.87
C LEU A 803 -2.75 -25.31 -14.39
N ASN A 804 -2.00 -26.40 -14.49
CA ASN A 804 -2.51 -27.71 -14.93
C ASN A 804 -3.42 -28.38 -13.87
N ARG A 805 -3.30 -27.97 -12.60
CA ARG A 805 -4.10 -28.45 -11.48
C ARG A 805 -4.59 -27.29 -10.62
N THR A 806 -5.58 -27.56 -9.79
CA THR A 806 -6.13 -26.57 -8.86
C THR A 806 -5.15 -26.40 -7.69
N MET A 807 -4.77 -25.15 -7.39
CA MET A 807 -3.89 -24.82 -6.26
C MET A 807 -4.44 -23.62 -5.49
N THR A 808 -4.01 -23.45 -4.25
CA THR A 808 -4.33 -22.27 -3.43
C THR A 808 -3.16 -21.29 -3.39
N SER A 809 -3.41 -20.03 -3.04
CA SER A 809 -2.34 -19.04 -2.83
C SER A 809 -1.29 -19.50 -1.80
N ARG A 810 -1.71 -20.28 -0.80
CA ARG A 810 -0.82 -20.87 0.19
C ARG A 810 0.11 -21.91 -0.43
N ASP A 811 -0.41 -22.80 -1.28
CA ASP A 811 0.39 -23.81 -1.98
C ASP A 811 1.45 -23.15 -2.86
N ILE A 812 1.03 -22.13 -3.63
CA ILE A 812 1.95 -21.36 -4.47
C ILE A 812 3.03 -20.72 -3.60
N ARG A 813 2.67 -19.96 -2.55
CA ARG A 813 3.65 -19.28 -1.71
C ARG A 813 4.67 -20.25 -1.09
N ASN A 814 4.22 -21.42 -0.63
CA ASN A 814 5.10 -22.44 -0.06
C ASN A 814 6.12 -22.93 -1.09
N LEU A 815 5.72 -23.18 -2.34
CA LEU A 815 6.65 -23.59 -3.41
C LEU A 815 7.79 -22.58 -3.62
N TYR A 816 7.50 -21.28 -3.54
CA TYR A 816 8.54 -20.25 -3.69
C TYR A 816 9.46 -20.20 -2.47
N GLN A 817 8.90 -20.31 -1.25
CA GLN A 817 9.69 -20.35 -0.02
C GLN A 817 10.63 -21.56 -0.01
N ASP A 818 10.14 -22.72 -0.44
CA ASP A 818 10.92 -23.95 -0.50
C ASP A 818 12.00 -23.88 -1.59
N ARG A 819 11.64 -23.39 -2.78
CA ARG A 819 12.54 -23.32 -3.94
C ARG A 819 13.72 -22.36 -3.73
N TYR A 820 13.52 -21.29 -2.97
CA TYR A 820 14.53 -20.25 -2.72
C TYR A 820 15.04 -20.22 -1.29
N ALA A 821 14.79 -21.27 -0.51
CA ALA A 821 15.34 -21.40 0.84
C ALA A 821 16.87 -21.22 0.84
N GLY A 822 17.36 -20.34 1.70
CA GLY A 822 18.79 -20.05 1.85
C GLY A 822 19.40 -19.11 0.80
N GLU A 823 18.65 -18.69 -0.24
CA GLU A 823 19.12 -17.67 -1.18
C GLU A 823 19.19 -16.29 -0.50
N LYS A 824 20.33 -15.60 -0.63
CA LYS A 824 20.50 -14.26 -0.01
C LYS A 824 19.96 -13.13 -0.87
N LEU A 825 19.92 -13.32 -2.18
CA LEU A 825 19.49 -12.32 -3.16
C LEU A 825 18.06 -12.56 -3.66
N VAL A 826 17.32 -13.52 -3.10
CA VAL A 826 15.90 -13.75 -3.43
C VAL A 826 15.08 -13.68 -2.17
N LYS A 827 14.08 -12.79 -2.17
CA LYS A 827 13.20 -12.56 -1.02
C LYS A 827 11.75 -12.79 -1.42
N ILE A 828 11.09 -13.68 -0.68
CA ILE A 828 9.67 -13.98 -0.86
C ILE A 828 8.84 -13.10 0.09
N VAL A 829 7.95 -12.29 -0.48
CA VAL A 829 7.06 -11.37 0.25
C VAL A 829 5.60 -11.75 0.05
N GLY A 830 4.74 -11.42 1.01
CA GLY A 830 3.31 -11.75 0.93
C GLY A 830 2.58 -10.90 -0.11
N GLU A 831 2.70 -9.58 0.05
CA GLU A 831 2.10 -8.59 -0.84
C GLU A 831 2.83 -8.48 -2.18
N SER A 832 2.24 -7.76 -3.14
CA SER A 832 2.91 -7.45 -4.40
C SER A 832 4.12 -6.53 -4.15
N PRO A 833 5.36 -6.94 -4.51
CA PRO A 833 6.53 -6.09 -4.38
C PRO A 833 6.44 -4.85 -5.28
N LEU A 834 7.18 -3.79 -4.91
CA LEU A 834 7.10 -2.49 -5.56
C LEU A 834 8.45 -2.07 -6.11
N VAL A 835 8.46 -1.46 -7.30
CA VAL A 835 9.69 -0.91 -7.94
C VAL A 835 10.49 -0.03 -6.98
N LYS A 836 9.82 0.88 -6.26
CA LYS A 836 10.46 1.80 -5.32
C LYS A 836 11.23 1.08 -4.20
N ASN A 837 10.81 -0.14 -3.84
CA ASN A 837 11.42 -0.90 -2.76
C ASN A 837 12.65 -1.68 -3.23
N ILE A 838 12.71 -2.05 -4.51
CA ILE A 838 13.83 -2.81 -5.07
C ILE A 838 14.86 -1.94 -5.80
N SER A 839 14.45 -0.75 -6.25
CA SER A 839 15.34 0.22 -6.88
C SER A 839 16.52 0.54 -5.96
N GLY A 840 17.73 0.38 -6.48
CA GLY A 840 19.00 0.53 -5.73
C GLY A 840 19.39 -0.68 -4.88
N LYS A 841 18.70 -1.81 -4.99
CA LYS A 841 19.01 -3.06 -4.27
C LYS A 841 19.50 -4.17 -5.18
N HIS A 842 20.27 -5.07 -4.60
CA HIS A 842 21.02 -6.13 -5.28
C HIS A 842 20.25 -7.45 -5.45
N GLY A 843 19.02 -7.54 -4.93
CA GLY A 843 18.23 -8.77 -4.93
C GLY A 843 16.98 -8.73 -5.82
N VAL A 844 16.18 -9.77 -5.66
CA VAL A 844 14.86 -9.95 -6.28
C VAL A 844 13.82 -10.07 -5.17
N GLU A 845 12.73 -9.33 -5.28
CA GLU A 845 11.54 -9.52 -4.44
C GLU A 845 10.43 -10.17 -5.28
N ILE A 846 9.88 -11.30 -4.81
CA ILE A 846 8.78 -12.03 -5.44
C ILE A 846 7.62 -12.13 -4.46
N GLY A 847 6.41 -11.78 -4.90
CA GLY A 847 5.22 -11.80 -4.05
C GLY A 847 3.92 -11.61 -4.81
N GLY A 848 2.86 -11.21 -4.10
CA GLY A 848 1.54 -10.96 -4.69
C GLY A 848 0.92 -12.25 -5.25
N PHE A 849 0.99 -13.35 -4.50
CA PHE A 849 0.54 -14.69 -4.91
C PHE A 849 -0.99 -14.81 -4.98
N ALA A 850 -1.61 -14.23 -6.01
CA ALA A 850 -3.05 -14.23 -6.20
C ALA A 850 -3.47 -15.39 -7.09
N VAL A 851 -4.28 -16.31 -6.56
CA VAL A 851 -4.84 -17.42 -7.33
C VAL A 851 -6.30 -17.12 -7.67
N HIS A 852 -6.66 -17.30 -8.95
CA HIS A 852 -8.04 -17.15 -9.42
C HIS A 852 -8.97 -18.13 -8.68
N SER A 853 -10.25 -17.80 -8.51
CA SER A 853 -11.22 -18.60 -7.75
C SER A 853 -11.37 -20.06 -8.26
N SER A 854 -11.10 -20.30 -9.54
CA SER A 854 -11.05 -21.67 -10.10
C SER A 854 -9.84 -22.50 -9.65
N GLY A 855 -8.83 -21.87 -9.06
CA GLY A 855 -7.52 -22.46 -8.73
C GLY A 855 -6.64 -22.80 -9.93
N LYS A 856 -7.07 -22.49 -11.16
CA LYS A 856 -6.41 -22.88 -12.42
C LYS A 856 -5.53 -21.79 -13.05
N ARG A 857 -5.34 -20.66 -12.36
CA ARG A 857 -4.45 -19.59 -12.81
C ARG A 857 -3.94 -18.82 -11.62
N VAL A 858 -2.64 -18.56 -11.61
CA VAL A 858 -2.00 -17.71 -10.62
C VAL A 858 -1.44 -16.46 -11.28
N VAL A 859 -1.49 -15.34 -10.57
CA VAL A 859 -0.75 -14.14 -10.88
C VAL A 859 0.26 -13.90 -9.77
N ILE A 860 1.50 -13.64 -10.14
CA ILE A 860 2.58 -13.27 -9.22
C ILE A 860 3.25 -12.00 -9.71
N ASN A 861 3.98 -11.36 -8.81
CA ASN A 861 4.80 -10.21 -9.12
C ASN A 861 6.26 -10.47 -8.74
N ALA A 862 7.18 -10.07 -9.61
CA ALA A 862 8.61 -10.13 -9.37
C ALA A 862 9.24 -8.77 -9.69
N THR A 863 10.07 -8.26 -8.80
CA THR A 863 10.75 -6.98 -8.97
C THR A 863 12.25 -7.13 -8.78
N ILE A 864 13.02 -6.42 -9.61
CA ILE A 864 14.47 -6.33 -9.51
C ILE A 864 14.92 -4.90 -9.81
N ASP A 865 16.13 -4.53 -9.42
CA ASP A 865 16.80 -3.40 -10.04
C ASP A 865 17.44 -3.82 -11.37
N ASN A 866 17.14 -3.10 -12.47
CA ASN A 866 17.61 -3.48 -13.81
C ASN A 866 19.11 -3.24 -14.05
N LEU A 867 19.73 -2.33 -13.30
CA LEU A 867 21.17 -2.05 -13.39
C LEU A 867 21.97 -2.94 -12.44
N LEU A 868 21.39 -3.32 -11.29
CA LEU A 868 22.04 -4.16 -10.28
C LEU A 868 21.75 -5.64 -10.51
N LYS A 869 20.75 -6.24 -9.86
CA LYS A 869 20.45 -7.68 -10.01
C LYS A 869 20.12 -8.06 -11.46
N GLY A 870 19.62 -7.12 -12.25
CA GLY A 870 19.40 -7.31 -13.68
C GLY A 870 20.66 -7.23 -14.56
N ALA A 871 21.80 -6.78 -14.02
CA ALA A 871 23.06 -6.69 -14.76
C ALA A 871 24.32 -6.73 -13.85
N ALA A 872 24.70 -5.62 -13.22
CA ALA A 872 26.01 -5.48 -12.54
C ALA A 872 26.21 -6.40 -11.33
N THR A 873 25.17 -6.60 -10.51
CA THR A 873 25.25 -7.54 -9.37
C THR A 873 25.27 -8.98 -9.85
N GLN A 874 24.49 -9.30 -10.88
CA GLN A 874 24.51 -10.62 -11.50
C GLN A 874 25.91 -10.93 -12.06
N CYS A 875 26.51 -9.95 -12.73
CA CYS A 875 27.87 -10.03 -13.24
C CYS A 875 28.87 -10.31 -12.11
N LEU A 876 28.84 -9.53 -11.03
CA LEU A 876 29.74 -9.73 -9.90
C LEU A 876 29.53 -11.10 -9.22
N GLN A 877 28.28 -11.55 -9.05
CA GLN A 877 27.96 -12.87 -8.49
C GLN A 877 28.55 -14.00 -9.36
N ASN A 878 28.45 -13.86 -10.69
CA ASN A 878 29.03 -14.80 -11.64
C ASN A 878 30.57 -14.76 -11.62
N MET A 879 31.17 -13.57 -11.58
CA MET A 879 32.62 -13.40 -11.45
C MET A 879 33.15 -14.03 -10.16
N ASN A 880 32.45 -13.84 -9.04
CA ASN A 880 32.82 -14.46 -7.77
C ASN A 880 32.91 -15.97 -7.90
N LEU A 881 31.86 -16.61 -8.43
CA LEU A 881 31.83 -18.06 -8.61
C LEU A 881 32.91 -18.55 -9.59
N ALA A 882 33.07 -17.89 -10.74
CA ALA A 882 34.06 -18.29 -11.75
C ALA A 882 35.50 -18.16 -11.26
N LEU A 883 35.80 -17.11 -10.49
CA LEU A 883 37.14 -16.84 -9.98
C LEU A 883 37.41 -17.54 -8.64
N GLY A 884 36.42 -18.23 -8.05
CA GLY A 884 36.56 -18.98 -6.80
C GLY A 884 36.46 -18.14 -5.52
N TYR A 885 35.83 -16.97 -5.57
CA TYR A 885 35.49 -16.15 -4.40
C TYR A 885 34.18 -16.60 -3.75
N ALA A 886 33.89 -16.11 -2.54
CA ALA A 886 32.58 -16.33 -1.95
C ALA A 886 31.49 -15.63 -2.79
N GLU A 887 30.40 -16.35 -3.06
CA GLU A 887 29.37 -15.93 -4.04
C GLU A 887 28.88 -14.48 -3.84
N PHE A 888 28.69 -14.06 -2.58
CA PHE A 888 28.13 -12.75 -2.23
C PHE A 888 29.18 -11.72 -1.80
N GLU A 889 30.47 -12.01 -2.01
CA GLU A 889 31.55 -11.10 -1.66
C GLU A 889 31.47 -9.80 -2.48
N GLY A 890 31.64 -8.65 -1.82
CA GLY A 890 31.46 -7.32 -2.43
C GLY A 890 30.02 -6.95 -2.83
N ILE A 891 29.03 -7.82 -2.61
CA ILE A 891 27.61 -7.56 -2.87
C ILE A 891 26.91 -7.20 -1.55
N PRO A 892 26.31 -6.00 -1.42
CA PRO A 892 25.41 -5.68 -0.30
C PRO A 892 24.10 -6.46 -0.44
N TYR A 893 23.69 -7.21 0.58
CA TYR A 893 22.42 -7.96 0.59
C TYR A 893 21.62 -7.77 1.87
#